data_AF-A0AAW5UIX5-F1
#
_entry.id   AF-A0AAW5UIX5-F1
#
_cell.length_a   1.000
_cell.length_b   1.000
_cell.length_c   1.000
_cell.angle_alpha   90.00
_cell.angle_beta   90.00
_cell.angle_gamma   90.00
#
_symmetry.space_group_name_H-M   'P 1'
#
loop_
_entity.id
_entity.type
_entity.pdbx_description
1 polymer ?
#
loop_
_entity_poly.entity_id
_entity_poly.type
_entity_poly.pdbx_seq_one_letter_code
_entity_poly.pdbx_strand_id
1 'polypeptide(L)'
;MKDKKQELSAHVEEIFKQYVHPGLYICDLATGGGKSYTIGKLTCEYYPKHFERIIILCVQNKLIEGMNREIEKFIDQPGCLKLSEKLVIENNTEVILKAVRSGSLQELLDEMGLQIEQQRKKKVSVAVLENRLAQVEKLAKCMNALVAILQDDSENASLLEQIQAEESRLRYAVRDFFANYKKHLLITGEVKKVGVKTILSRFPSLERVYPQVNYASRKVFLMTVHKAMLGIDPILSESVSIRDFCDKKTLILFDESDQAAVAMRDVIIGQACRKSAGFNKYGKGYHGYLQYLGLLSAKDTLTERYDGTLLKESLEKAQKICQDNWKRKMGDILPYKNIFLADTKDYSSYRRGVFFAGPTFKLEICGGAEHARSFICYRAGEKNFILAHAENEEELSGKYDMVISLDKFLKLSESNTVAVKKFLSGCVREAFLKRQDAFKNETDDREQYLGWPTVEGEIHSFLARFEVVSEKFFEQQLLDYYTNRKNLTIKVDGKKYKVQDDSFYMHGCRLYQEELDERDSLHRVRLSCREISSTPEKILYDLVVSDKVAVVLCSATASSESVISNFDIEYLMSALGRKVHLLDREDSRKFEELVEATYPSRHQVEVVPLEHYMFKDSRKEHMTLPEKYKQMFCEDAVEEGLVDRWFKLTRRKIFRQASNADEAVFEFYRIFQFIEAYHWFHGHDDIHSMLFFQNRAAHTYQKQMNVIACLIDGSYKQKMKNDDHMEDVFESGLPDWQNEHLFMSNSLKDVEDKVLKRLSDGSISKVMLVTAYGSFKAGANLQYKIPEGIDYERGDNWEEDEHELKKDWDAVYLQSPTSYLSFNDDSQEQAFDAGLYRIMMSLMMLNERSWLTPNQVGHWLEEAISKKSIRFREDAVAMDKAAWAQTMIEQAVGRICRTRNKPLSTYVLYDEGMTEFFMGDLGDKSHTKEFKALSSYIQGHTEIGGDSHASAEEVKLHNDSQAAQCKLRKMREKALLFTPHPYEVEYENLEDGSEDLSIPYYVKRAQIMNQYYKQAIIRNPVVASLQELDEQAMMVPFLRKCYGNWERDEDGSFCQHPVSPASVRLDVLMKNKVIHEHFERNGYATGWSSDGLILHPEILMADYAGEIGEEAFKALVLRYTDCREEQFAHLEDRDYELADFVVLNPDGSYKVAFDVKNMNPSIEHLDRKGDMPTLEKRQEKVNRLGCPLYTINMLKMPFESMDRYEICGLIDEDGHVQGDAMLKIKSLIES
;
A
#
# COMPACT_ATOMS: atom_id res chain seq x y z
N MET A 1 27.16 19.22 34.13
CA MET A 1 26.25 19.19 32.97
C MET A 1 26.04 17.74 32.59
N LYS A 2 24.82 17.33 32.20
CA LYS A 2 24.61 15.98 31.68
C LYS A 2 25.31 15.86 30.31
N ASP A 3 25.84 14.68 30.05
CA ASP A 3 26.47 14.32 28.77
C ASP A 3 25.41 14.35 27.65
N LYS A 4 25.70 15.02 26.53
CA LYS A 4 24.73 15.25 25.44
C LYS A 4 24.26 13.94 24.81
N LYS A 5 25.12 12.93 24.74
CA LYS A 5 24.74 11.59 24.26
C LYS A 5 23.73 10.89 25.19
N GLN A 6 23.82 11.13 26.50
CA GLN A 6 22.85 10.61 27.48
C GLN A 6 21.52 11.35 27.38
N GLU A 7 21.53 12.66 27.16
CA GLU A 7 20.32 13.45 26.89
C GLU A 7 19.61 12.97 25.61
N LEU A 8 20.36 12.74 24.53
CA LEU A 8 19.85 12.15 23.29
C LEU A 8 19.20 10.79 23.53
N SER A 9 19.91 9.86 24.19
CA SER A 9 19.37 8.53 24.47
C SER A 9 18.11 8.58 25.34
N ALA A 10 18.06 9.45 26.35
CA ALA A 10 16.90 9.60 27.20
C ALA A 10 15.70 10.19 26.45
N HIS A 11 15.94 11.12 25.52
CA HIS A 11 14.90 11.71 24.68
C HIS A 11 14.29 10.68 23.72
N VAL A 12 15.13 9.90 23.02
CA VAL A 12 14.67 8.82 22.14
C VAL A 12 13.90 7.76 22.94
N GLU A 13 14.37 7.41 24.14
CA GLU A 13 13.65 6.48 25.03
C GLU A 13 12.26 6.99 25.41
N GLU A 14 12.12 8.29 25.69
CA GLU A 14 10.84 8.90 26.05
C GLU A 14 9.85 8.88 24.89
N ILE A 15 10.28 9.17 23.65
CA ILE A 15 9.46 9.06 22.45
C ILE A 15 8.88 7.64 22.33
N PHE A 16 9.74 6.61 22.38
CA PHE A 16 9.29 5.22 22.22
C PHE A 16 8.42 4.72 23.39
N LYS A 17 8.55 5.29 24.60
CA LYS A 17 7.69 4.94 25.75
C LYS A 17 6.24 5.37 25.57
N GLN A 18 5.96 6.32 24.69
CA GLN A 18 4.59 6.76 24.38
C GLN A 18 3.81 5.71 23.55
N TYR A 19 4.51 4.79 22.87
CA TYR A 19 3.93 3.81 21.94
C TYR A 19 3.38 2.56 22.66
N VAL A 20 2.46 2.75 23.62
CA VAL A 20 1.88 1.69 24.48
C VAL A 20 0.39 1.45 24.31
N HIS A 21 -0.26 2.29 23.49
CA HIS A 21 -1.69 2.22 23.21
C HIS A 21 -1.95 1.65 21.80
N PRO A 22 -3.10 0.98 21.55
CA PRO A 22 -3.44 0.51 20.22
C PRO A 22 -3.55 1.67 19.22
N GLY A 23 -2.89 1.55 18.07
CA GLY A 23 -2.75 2.64 17.10
C GLY A 23 -1.65 2.34 16.09
N LEU A 24 -1.49 3.23 15.11
CA LEU A 24 -0.40 3.26 14.15
C LEU A 24 0.49 4.46 14.46
N TYR A 25 1.74 4.21 14.84
CA TYR A 25 2.73 5.24 15.17
C TYR A 25 3.74 5.34 14.02
N ILE A 26 4.01 6.56 13.57
CA ILE A 26 4.98 6.85 12.51
C ILE A 26 6.14 7.58 13.17
N CYS A 27 7.30 6.92 13.20
CA CYS A 27 8.51 7.40 13.87
C CYS A 27 9.63 7.56 12.84
N ASP A 28 9.87 8.80 12.43
CA ASP A 28 10.78 9.20 11.36
C ASP A 28 12.11 9.82 11.84
N LEU A 29 12.59 9.33 12.99
CA LEU A 29 13.88 9.73 13.55
C LEU A 29 15.04 9.43 12.59
N ALA A 30 15.92 10.40 12.36
CA ALA A 30 17.08 10.27 11.48
C ALA A 30 18.07 9.18 11.95
N THR A 31 19.02 8.81 11.09
CA THR A 31 20.06 7.83 11.44
C THR A 31 21.05 8.40 12.47
N GLY A 32 21.67 7.51 13.27
CA GLY A 32 22.67 7.90 14.28
C GLY A 32 22.11 8.22 15.67
N GLY A 33 20.79 8.13 15.90
CA GLY A 33 20.16 8.39 17.21
C GLY A 33 20.11 7.22 18.20
N GLY A 34 20.66 6.04 17.88
CA GLY A 34 20.60 4.88 18.77
C GLY A 34 19.23 4.15 18.83
N LYS A 35 18.45 4.21 17.74
CA LYS A 35 17.11 3.60 17.63
C LYS A 35 17.10 2.11 17.98
N SER A 36 17.96 1.31 17.35
CA SER A 36 18.00 -0.15 17.57
C SER A 36 18.35 -0.52 19.01
N TYR A 37 19.28 0.22 19.63
CA TYR A 37 19.60 0.07 21.05
C TYR A 37 18.39 0.36 21.94
N THR A 38 17.71 1.48 21.69
CA THR A 38 16.51 1.88 22.45
C THR A 38 15.39 0.85 22.32
N ILE A 39 15.13 0.36 21.11
CA ILE A 39 14.16 -0.71 20.86
C ILE A 39 14.55 -1.98 21.63
N GLY A 40 15.83 -2.39 21.58
CA GLY A 40 16.32 -3.56 22.31
C GLY A 40 16.14 -3.44 23.83
N LYS A 41 16.51 -2.29 24.40
CA LYS A 41 16.34 -1.97 25.82
C LYS A 41 14.87 -1.99 26.24
N LEU A 42 14.02 -1.22 25.57
CA LEU A 42 12.59 -1.12 25.92
C LEU A 42 11.84 -2.43 25.72
N THR A 43 12.24 -3.26 24.75
CA THR A 43 11.71 -4.62 24.56
C THR A 43 11.95 -5.51 25.78
N CYS A 44 13.02 -5.28 26.54
CA CYS A 44 13.34 -6.06 27.73
C CYS A 44 12.77 -5.45 29.02
N GLU A 45 12.83 -4.11 29.16
CA GLU A 45 12.59 -3.41 30.44
C GLU A 45 11.20 -2.78 30.57
N TYR A 46 10.57 -2.39 29.46
CA TYR A 46 9.38 -1.53 29.45
C TYR A 46 8.18 -2.18 28.77
N TYR A 47 8.27 -2.52 27.48
CA TYR A 47 7.15 -3.06 26.71
C TYR A 47 6.52 -4.33 27.27
N PRO A 48 7.24 -5.28 27.91
CA PRO A 48 6.62 -6.45 28.53
C PRO A 48 5.63 -6.13 29.67
N LYS A 49 5.63 -4.90 30.21
CA LYS A 49 4.66 -4.41 31.19
C LYS A 49 3.34 -3.95 30.54
N HIS A 50 3.39 -3.60 29.26
CA HIS A 50 2.27 -3.02 28.51
C HIS A 50 1.66 -3.95 27.47
N PHE A 51 2.43 -4.94 27.00
CA PHE A 51 2.05 -5.85 25.94
C PHE A 51 2.26 -7.30 26.34
N GLU A 52 1.35 -8.17 25.93
CA GLU A 52 1.48 -9.62 26.09
C GLU A 52 2.40 -10.23 25.04
N ARG A 53 2.53 -9.56 23.90
CA ARG A 53 3.33 -9.99 22.76
C ARG A 53 4.00 -8.81 22.08
N ILE A 54 5.25 -8.98 21.67
CA ILE A 54 6.06 -7.99 20.96
C ILE A 54 6.63 -8.67 19.73
N ILE A 55 6.46 -8.05 18.57
CA ILE A 55 6.92 -8.57 17.28
C ILE A 55 7.80 -7.50 16.64
N ILE A 56 9.04 -7.85 16.34
CA ILE A 56 9.97 -6.99 15.63
C ILE A 56 10.19 -7.57 14.24
N LEU A 57 9.85 -6.76 13.24
CA LEU A 57 9.91 -7.09 11.83
C LEU A 57 11.05 -6.32 11.19
N CYS A 58 12.00 -7.05 10.63
CA CYS A 58 13.10 -6.49 9.86
C CYS A 58 12.99 -6.92 8.40
N VAL A 59 13.54 -6.15 7.47
CA VAL A 59 13.47 -6.50 6.04
C VAL A 59 14.45 -7.61 5.62
N GLN A 60 15.48 -7.89 6.43
CA GLN A 60 16.50 -8.90 6.15
C GLN A 60 17.12 -9.55 7.40
N ASN A 61 17.69 -10.75 7.25
CA ASN A 61 18.28 -11.54 8.34
C ASN A 61 19.40 -10.79 9.10
N LYS A 62 20.24 -10.02 8.40
CA LYS A 62 21.32 -9.23 9.03
C LYS A 62 20.79 -8.20 10.06
N LEU A 63 19.64 -7.59 9.78
CA LEU A 63 18.98 -6.67 10.72
C LEU A 63 18.41 -7.42 11.93
N ILE A 64 17.87 -8.63 11.72
CA ILE A 64 17.43 -9.50 12.81
C ILE A 64 18.60 -9.82 13.74
N GLU A 65 19.76 -10.19 13.19
CA GLU A 65 20.97 -10.47 13.98
C GLU A 65 21.44 -9.23 14.74
N GLY A 66 21.38 -8.04 14.13
CA GLY A 66 21.65 -6.76 14.79
C GLY A 66 20.72 -6.52 15.98
N MET A 67 19.40 -6.57 15.74
CA MET A 67 18.40 -6.35 16.78
C MET A 67 18.46 -7.41 17.88
N ASN A 68 18.68 -8.67 17.52
CA ASN A 68 18.81 -9.76 18.47
C ASN A 68 20.00 -9.53 19.43
N ARG A 69 21.13 -9.04 18.92
CA ARG A 69 22.28 -8.66 19.75
C ARG A 69 21.96 -7.51 20.70
N GLU A 70 21.21 -6.50 20.26
CA GLU A 70 20.80 -5.41 21.14
C GLU A 70 19.88 -5.90 22.27
N ILE A 71 18.93 -6.80 21.98
CA ILE A 71 18.06 -7.41 23.00
C ILE A 71 18.86 -8.26 23.98
N GLU A 72 19.83 -9.05 23.49
CA GLU A 72 20.65 -9.94 24.34
C GLU A 72 21.49 -9.18 25.37
N LYS A 73 21.80 -7.90 25.16
CA LYS A 73 22.47 -7.05 26.17
C LYS A 73 21.63 -6.83 27.43
N PHE A 74 20.30 -6.86 27.30
CA PHE A 74 19.35 -6.54 28.37
C PHE A 74 18.58 -7.76 28.89
N ILE A 75 18.72 -8.90 28.23
CA ILE A 75 18.01 -10.13 28.59
C ILE A 75 18.58 -10.75 29.86
N ASP A 76 17.75 -11.49 30.60
CA ASP A 76 18.10 -12.16 31.87
C ASP A 76 18.57 -11.22 33.01
N GLN A 77 18.40 -9.91 32.87
CA GLN A 77 18.58 -8.95 33.97
C GLN A 77 17.43 -9.05 35.00
N PRO A 78 17.67 -8.75 36.29
CA PRO A 78 16.63 -8.83 37.33
C PRO A 78 15.39 -7.99 36.99
N GLY A 79 14.22 -8.65 36.86
CA GLY A 79 12.96 -7.98 36.51
C GLY A 79 12.73 -7.74 35.02
N CYS A 80 13.65 -8.18 34.15
CA CYS A 80 13.56 -8.08 32.70
C CYS A 80 13.12 -9.40 32.05
N LEU A 81 12.95 -9.36 30.72
CA LEU A 81 12.64 -10.51 29.87
C LEU A 81 13.69 -11.63 30.00
N LYS A 82 13.25 -12.89 30.09
CA LYS A 82 14.15 -14.06 30.08
C LYS A 82 14.46 -14.53 28.66
N LEU A 83 15.60 -15.19 28.46
CA LEU A 83 15.96 -15.78 27.16
C LEU A 83 14.90 -16.75 26.64
N SER A 84 14.25 -17.50 27.53
CA SER A 84 13.15 -18.41 27.20
C SER A 84 11.86 -17.72 26.72
N GLU A 85 11.75 -16.40 26.83
CA GLU A 85 10.56 -15.65 26.39
C GLU A 85 10.74 -15.02 24.99
N LYS A 86 11.95 -15.07 24.43
CA LYS A 86 12.31 -14.61 23.08
C LYS A 86 12.33 -15.79 22.09
N LEU A 87 11.95 -15.53 20.84
CA LEU A 87 12.09 -16.47 19.73
C LEU A 87 12.44 -15.73 18.44
N VAL A 88 13.52 -16.17 17.77
CA VAL A 88 13.85 -15.75 16.40
C VAL A 88 13.18 -16.73 15.44
N ILE A 89 12.34 -16.24 14.53
CA ILE A 89 11.61 -17.06 13.58
C ILE A 89 12.32 -17.01 12.23
N GLU A 90 13.00 -18.10 11.93
CA GLU A 90 13.80 -18.31 10.72
C GLU A 90 13.03 -19.09 9.65
N ASN A 91 13.60 -19.15 8.45
CA ASN A 91 13.05 -19.99 7.39
C ASN A 91 13.17 -21.47 7.75
N ASN A 92 12.23 -22.28 7.29
CA ASN A 92 12.18 -23.70 7.62
C ASN A 92 13.49 -24.43 7.23
N THR A 93 14.06 -24.08 6.07
CA THR A 93 15.35 -24.59 5.60
C THR A 93 16.51 -24.23 6.54
N GLU A 94 16.56 -23.01 7.07
CA GLU A 94 17.60 -22.57 8.01
C GLU A 94 17.48 -23.32 9.35
N VAL A 95 16.25 -23.49 9.84
CA VAL A 95 15.93 -24.23 11.06
C VAL A 95 16.42 -25.68 10.97
N ILE A 96 16.08 -26.39 9.90
CA ILE A 96 16.49 -27.80 9.76
C ILE A 96 18.00 -27.95 9.59
N LEU A 97 18.66 -27.02 8.89
CA LEU A 97 20.12 -27.02 8.75
C LEU A 97 20.82 -26.91 10.12
N LYS A 98 20.33 -26.02 11.00
CA LYS A 98 20.84 -25.90 12.37
C LYS A 98 20.57 -27.15 13.21
N ALA A 99 19.38 -27.74 13.08
CA ALA A 99 19.01 -28.95 13.80
C ALA A 99 19.87 -30.17 13.43
N VAL A 100 20.21 -30.32 12.15
CA VAL A 100 21.11 -31.37 11.66
C VAL A 100 22.54 -31.13 12.16
N ARG A 101 23.06 -29.90 11.99
CA ARG A 101 24.44 -29.55 12.38
C ARG A 101 24.68 -29.67 13.90
N SER A 102 23.67 -29.39 14.71
CA SER A 102 23.75 -29.51 16.17
C SER A 102 23.51 -30.93 16.70
N GLY A 103 23.11 -31.88 15.85
CA GLY A 103 22.71 -33.23 16.28
C GLY A 103 21.30 -33.32 16.89
N SER A 104 20.59 -32.20 17.02
CA SER A 104 19.25 -32.14 17.63
C SER A 104 18.21 -33.01 16.92
N LEU A 105 18.34 -33.17 15.59
CA LEU A 105 17.44 -34.05 14.83
C LEU A 105 17.59 -35.52 15.25
N GLN A 106 18.82 -35.97 15.54
CA GLN A 106 19.06 -37.34 15.98
C GLN A 106 18.51 -37.56 17.40
N GLU A 107 18.71 -36.61 18.30
CA GLU A 107 18.16 -36.68 19.66
C GLU A 107 16.63 -36.80 19.65
N LEU A 108 15.94 -36.09 18.73
CA LEU A 108 14.50 -36.23 18.56
C LEU A 108 14.09 -37.64 18.11
N LEU A 109 14.83 -38.25 17.18
CA LEU A 109 14.57 -39.63 16.74
C LEU A 109 14.75 -40.62 17.89
N ASP A 110 15.79 -40.44 18.70
CA ASP A 110 16.07 -41.28 19.86
C ASP A 110 14.95 -41.15 20.91
N GLU A 111 14.46 -39.93 21.17
CA GLU A 111 13.28 -39.69 22.03
C GLU A 111 12.00 -40.37 21.50
N MET A 112 11.77 -40.31 20.18
CA MET A 112 10.66 -41.03 19.52
C MET A 112 10.75 -42.54 19.77
N GLY A 113 11.93 -43.13 19.59
CA GLY A 113 12.16 -44.56 19.86
C GLY A 113 11.94 -44.92 21.34
N LEU A 114 12.48 -44.12 22.26
CA LEU A 114 12.33 -44.32 23.71
C LEU A 114 10.87 -44.27 24.15
N GLN A 115 10.09 -43.32 23.65
CA GLN A 115 8.67 -43.19 23.98
C GLN A 115 7.84 -44.36 23.44
N ILE A 116 8.15 -44.86 22.25
CA ILE A 116 7.53 -46.09 21.71
C ILE A 116 7.85 -47.29 22.61
N GLU A 117 9.10 -47.45 23.06
CA GLU A 117 9.49 -48.56 23.92
C GLU A 117 8.77 -48.52 25.28
N GLN A 118 8.58 -47.31 25.85
CA GLN A 118 7.80 -47.12 27.07
C GLN A 118 6.34 -47.55 26.88
N GLN A 119 5.72 -47.22 25.74
CA GLN A 119 4.36 -47.66 25.41
C GLN A 119 4.27 -49.18 25.24
N ARG A 120 5.28 -49.79 24.60
CA ARG A 120 5.39 -51.24 24.44
C ARG A 120 5.47 -51.95 25.80
N LYS A 121 6.23 -51.41 26.76
CA LYS A 121 6.32 -51.93 28.14
C LYS A 121 4.99 -51.90 28.88
N LYS A 122 4.09 -50.97 28.53
CA LYS A 122 2.70 -50.90 29.06
C LYS A 122 1.74 -51.90 28.39
N LYS A 123 2.23 -52.80 27.52
CA LYS A 123 1.45 -53.79 26.75
C LYS A 123 0.41 -53.17 25.82
N VAL A 124 0.62 -51.95 25.36
CA VAL A 124 -0.22 -51.30 24.34
C VAL A 124 0.37 -51.58 22.95
N SER A 125 -0.49 -51.75 21.94
CA SER A 125 -0.05 -51.86 20.54
C SER A 125 0.61 -50.57 20.07
N VAL A 126 1.82 -50.68 19.52
CA VAL A 126 2.63 -49.53 19.04
C VAL A 126 2.99 -49.61 17.54
N ALA A 127 2.45 -50.60 16.82
CA ALA A 127 2.83 -50.89 15.43
C ALA A 127 2.66 -49.69 14.48
N VAL A 128 1.62 -48.86 14.70
CA VAL A 128 1.40 -47.63 13.91
C VAL A 128 2.51 -46.62 14.16
N LEU A 129 2.90 -46.42 15.42
CA LEU A 129 3.96 -45.45 15.78
C LEU A 129 5.32 -45.89 15.26
N GLU A 130 5.63 -47.19 15.30
CA GLU A 130 6.86 -47.76 14.75
C GLU A 130 6.98 -47.56 13.24
N ASN A 131 5.87 -47.77 12.51
CA ASN A 131 5.81 -47.52 11.09
C ASN A 131 6.07 -46.03 10.77
N ARG A 132 5.48 -45.12 11.53
CA ARG A 132 5.70 -43.67 11.36
C ARG A 132 7.11 -43.25 11.72
N LEU A 133 7.70 -43.77 12.79
CA LEU A 133 9.10 -43.51 13.15
C LEU A 133 10.04 -43.94 12.02
N ALA A 134 9.85 -45.15 11.46
CA ALA A 134 10.68 -45.64 10.34
C ALA A 134 10.63 -44.71 9.11
N GLN A 135 9.47 -44.07 8.85
CA GLN A 135 9.34 -43.08 7.78
C GLN A 135 10.13 -41.79 8.08
N VAL A 136 10.06 -41.29 9.32
CA VAL A 136 10.83 -40.11 9.75
C VAL A 136 12.34 -40.40 9.67
N GLU A 137 12.79 -41.55 10.18
CA GLU A 137 14.20 -41.97 10.12
C GLU A 137 14.74 -42.05 8.69
N LYS A 138 13.94 -42.57 7.74
CA LYS A 138 14.31 -42.63 6.33
C LYS A 138 14.59 -41.24 5.75
N LEU A 139 13.69 -40.29 6.01
CA LEU A 139 13.82 -38.91 5.51
C LEU A 139 14.94 -38.15 6.22
N ALA A 140 15.12 -38.37 7.53
CA ALA A 140 16.22 -37.78 8.29
C ALA A 140 17.59 -38.25 7.77
N LYS A 141 17.75 -39.53 7.39
CA LYS A 141 18.97 -40.04 6.75
C LYS A 141 19.27 -39.34 5.42
N CYS A 142 18.24 -39.14 4.58
CA CYS A 142 18.38 -38.39 3.33
C CYS A 142 18.79 -36.93 3.59
N MET A 143 18.16 -36.27 4.57
CA MET A 143 18.49 -34.91 4.96
C MET A 143 19.95 -34.80 5.45
N ASN A 144 20.39 -35.69 6.33
CA ASN A 144 21.77 -35.70 6.83
C ASN A 144 22.80 -35.86 5.69
N ALA A 145 22.50 -36.69 4.68
CA ALA A 145 23.36 -36.83 3.51
C ALA A 145 23.45 -35.54 2.67
N LEU A 146 22.31 -34.88 2.42
CA LEU A 146 22.29 -33.61 1.68
C LEU A 146 23.03 -32.49 2.42
N VAL A 147 22.84 -32.38 3.73
CA VAL A 147 23.52 -31.36 4.55
C VAL A 147 25.02 -31.61 4.64
N ALA A 148 25.45 -32.88 4.65
CA ALA A 148 26.88 -33.22 4.58
C ALA A 148 27.51 -32.74 3.26
N ILE A 149 26.83 -32.92 2.12
CA ILE A 149 27.32 -32.43 0.82
C ILE A 149 27.38 -30.90 0.78
N LEU A 150 26.44 -30.21 1.43
CA LEU A 150 26.41 -28.74 1.50
C LEU A 150 27.60 -28.16 2.30
N GLN A 151 28.26 -28.96 3.16
CA GLN A 151 29.46 -28.48 3.89
C GLN A 151 30.64 -28.22 2.96
N ASP A 152 30.71 -28.90 1.82
CA ASP A 152 31.80 -28.76 0.84
C ASP A 152 31.57 -27.60 -0.15
N ASP A 153 30.31 -27.15 -0.34
CA ASP A 153 29.91 -26.05 -1.21
C ASP A 153 28.68 -25.32 -0.64
N SER A 154 28.91 -24.37 0.27
CA SER A 154 27.86 -23.70 1.03
C SER A 154 26.94 -22.78 0.22
N GLU A 155 27.31 -22.46 -1.04
CA GLU A 155 26.56 -21.55 -1.91
C GLU A 155 25.85 -22.29 -3.06
N ASN A 156 25.80 -23.62 -3.01
CA ASN A 156 25.15 -24.43 -4.05
C ASN A 156 23.62 -24.26 -4.06
N ALA A 157 23.12 -23.40 -4.95
CA ALA A 157 21.70 -23.09 -5.08
C ALA A 157 20.82 -24.33 -5.38
N SER A 158 21.30 -25.24 -6.23
CA SER A 158 20.58 -26.48 -6.58
C SER A 158 20.43 -27.41 -5.38
N LEU A 159 21.46 -27.52 -4.54
CA LEU A 159 21.42 -28.34 -3.33
C LEU A 159 20.49 -27.73 -2.27
N LEU A 160 20.46 -26.40 -2.14
CA LEU A 160 19.55 -25.70 -1.24
C LEU A 160 18.08 -25.93 -1.62
N GLU A 161 17.74 -25.94 -2.92
CA GLU A 161 16.40 -26.29 -3.41
C GLU A 161 16.02 -27.74 -3.06
N GLN A 162 16.94 -28.69 -3.23
CA GLN A 162 16.72 -30.09 -2.85
C GLN A 162 16.49 -30.24 -1.34
N ILE A 163 17.29 -29.56 -0.52
CA ILE A 163 17.13 -29.53 0.94
C ILE A 163 15.76 -28.96 1.30
N GLN A 164 15.31 -27.87 0.66
CA GLN A 164 14.00 -27.30 0.92
C GLN A 164 12.85 -28.28 0.59
N ALA A 165 12.95 -29.03 -0.51
CA ALA A 165 11.98 -30.04 -0.89
C ALA A 165 11.94 -31.21 0.12
N GLU A 166 13.11 -31.69 0.56
CA GLU A 166 13.21 -32.76 1.56
C GLU A 166 12.80 -32.29 2.96
N GLU A 167 13.03 -31.02 3.33
CA GLU A 167 12.57 -30.43 4.60
C GLU A 167 11.04 -30.49 4.69
N SER A 168 10.36 -30.15 3.60
CA SER A 168 8.90 -30.19 3.52
C SER A 168 8.37 -31.61 3.75
N ARG A 169 9.03 -32.62 3.16
CA ARG A 169 8.69 -34.04 3.34
C ARG A 169 8.94 -34.52 4.76
N LEU A 170 10.11 -34.20 5.33
CA LEU A 170 10.49 -34.57 6.68
C LEU A 170 9.53 -33.96 7.70
N ARG A 171 9.24 -32.66 7.56
CA ARG A 171 8.28 -31.95 8.41
C ARG A 171 6.91 -32.62 8.40
N TYR A 172 6.39 -33.00 7.22
CA TYR A 172 5.12 -33.71 7.12
C TYR A 172 5.15 -35.05 7.86
N ALA A 173 6.22 -35.85 7.70
CA ALA A 173 6.36 -37.13 8.39
C ALA A 173 6.42 -36.96 9.92
N VAL A 174 7.10 -35.91 10.40
CA VAL A 174 7.14 -35.57 11.83
C VAL A 174 5.74 -35.16 12.33
N ARG A 175 5.01 -34.32 11.58
CA ARG A 175 3.61 -33.96 11.91
C ARG A 175 2.72 -35.20 12.01
N ASP A 176 2.82 -36.11 11.04
CA ASP A 176 2.03 -37.34 11.03
C ASP A 176 2.38 -38.27 12.21
N PHE A 177 3.66 -38.38 12.58
CA PHE A 177 4.05 -39.10 13.80
C PHE A 177 3.33 -38.55 15.03
N PHE A 178 3.39 -37.23 15.28
CA PHE A 178 2.75 -36.63 16.45
C PHE A 178 1.22 -36.63 16.40
N ALA A 179 0.62 -36.60 15.22
CA ALA A 179 -0.82 -36.80 15.03
C ALA A 179 -1.26 -38.20 15.51
N ASN A 180 -0.50 -39.24 15.14
CA ASN A 180 -0.76 -40.61 15.58
C ASN A 180 -0.42 -40.83 17.05
N TYR A 181 0.63 -40.17 17.57
CA TYR A 181 0.96 -40.21 18.98
C TYR A 181 -0.14 -39.59 19.84
N LYS A 182 -0.73 -38.45 19.45
CA LYS A 182 -1.92 -37.86 20.11
C LYS A 182 -3.07 -38.87 20.18
N LYS A 183 -3.42 -39.50 19.05
CA LYS A 183 -4.50 -40.52 19.00
C LYS A 183 -4.21 -41.68 19.94
N HIS A 184 -2.97 -42.16 19.96
CA HIS A 184 -2.51 -43.23 20.85
C HIS A 184 -2.71 -42.86 22.33
N LEU A 185 -2.32 -41.66 22.74
CA LEU A 185 -2.48 -41.20 24.13
C LEU A 185 -3.94 -41.07 24.58
N LEU A 186 -4.82 -40.62 23.68
CA LEU A 186 -6.25 -40.50 23.97
C LEU A 186 -6.93 -41.87 24.07
N ILE A 187 -6.65 -42.78 23.13
CA ILE A 187 -7.23 -44.13 23.10
C ILE A 187 -6.80 -44.96 24.32
N THR A 188 -5.55 -44.79 24.74
CA THR A 188 -5.00 -45.48 25.93
C THR A 188 -5.45 -44.87 27.25
N GLY A 189 -6.12 -43.71 27.22
CA GLY A 189 -6.55 -42.99 28.42
C GLY A 189 -5.40 -42.42 29.26
N GLU A 190 -4.18 -42.31 28.71
CA GLU A 190 -3.03 -41.77 29.45
C GLU A 190 -3.21 -40.31 29.83
N VAL A 191 -3.92 -39.54 29.00
CA VAL A 191 -4.28 -38.15 29.24
C VAL A 191 -5.70 -37.90 28.75
N LYS A 192 -6.41 -36.99 29.43
CA LYS A 192 -7.77 -36.59 29.02
C LYS A 192 -7.77 -35.62 27.83
N LYS A 193 -6.72 -34.81 27.71
CA LYS A 193 -6.50 -33.83 26.64
C LYS A 193 -5.00 -33.79 26.32
N VAL A 194 -4.66 -33.63 25.05
CA VAL A 194 -3.27 -33.48 24.58
C VAL A 194 -3.07 -32.05 24.09
N GLY A 195 -2.05 -31.36 24.60
CA GLY A 195 -1.61 -30.05 24.14
C GLY A 195 -0.14 -30.04 23.71
N VAL A 196 0.35 -28.90 23.23
CA VAL A 196 1.75 -28.70 22.82
C VAL A 196 2.67 -28.97 24.00
N LYS A 197 2.36 -28.42 25.19
CA LYS A 197 3.14 -28.66 26.42
C LYS A 197 3.22 -30.13 26.81
N THR A 198 2.15 -30.90 26.60
CA THR A 198 2.13 -32.34 26.87
C THR A 198 3.17 -33.05 26.02
N ILE A 199 3.25 -32.72 24.72
CA ILE A 199 4.24 -33.31 23.82
C ILE A 199 5.66 -32.83 24.15
N LEU A 200 5.88 -31.53 24.34
CA LEU A 200 7.20 -31.00 24.66
C LEU A 200 7.76 -31.56 25.98
N SER A 201 6.91 -31.91 26.94
CA SER A 201 7.36 -32.58 28.18
C SER A 201 7.90 -33.99 27.96
N ARG A 202 7.46 -34.68 26.88
CA ARG A 202 7.89 -36.04 26.52
C ARG A 202 8.97 -36.06 25.44
N PHE A 203 9.03 -34.99 24.63
CA PHE A 203 9.95 -34.82 23.49
C PHE A 203 10.62 -33.43 23.55
N PRO A 204 11.49 -33.16 24.54
CA PRO A 204 12.11 -31.86 24.69
C PRO A 204 13.02 -31.49 23.49
N SER A 205 13.58 -32.47 22.77
CA SER A 205 14.38 -32.20 21.58
C SER A 205 13.56 -31.59 20.43
N LEU A 206 12.24 -31.72 20.44
CA LEU A 206 11.37 -31.17 19.41
C LEU A 206 11.49 -29.65 19.30
N GLU A 207 11.64 -28.95 20.43
CA GLU A 207 11.82 -27.49 20.46
C GLU A 207 13.19 -27.07 19.94
N ARG A 208 14.20 -27.96 19.99
CA ARG A 208 15.52 -27.70 19.40
C ARG A 208 15.52 -27.92 17.88
N VAL A 209 14.75 -28.89 17.40
CA VAL A 209 14.61 -29.17 15.96
C VAL A 209 13.67 -28.16 15.28
N TYR A 210 12.55 -27.82 15.93
CA TYR A 210 11.54 -26.89 15.43
C TYR A 210 11.21 -25.84 16.49
N PRO A 211 12.03 -24.79 16.67
CA PRO A 211 11.85 -23.78 17.73
C PRO A 211 10.49 -23.09 17.75
N GLN A 212 9.85 -22.99 16.58
CA GLN A 212 8.53 -22.39 16.41
C GLN A 212 7.41 -23.19 17.09
N VAL A 213 7.64 -24.46 17.45
CA VAL A 213 6.64 -25.33 18.09
C VAL A 213 6.01 -24.76 19.35
N ASN A 214 6.78 -23.99 20.10
CA ASN A 214 6.34 -23.40 21.35
C ASN A 214 6.09 -21.89 21.24
N TYR A 215 5.84 -21.36 20.03
CA TYR A 215 5.69 -19.91 19.81
C TYR A 215 4.62 -19.29 20.73
N ALA A 216 3.53 -20.01 21.01
CA ALA A 216 2.40 -19.50 21.81
C ALA A 216 2.80 -19.06 23.23
N SER A 217 3.84 -19.69 23.82
CA SER A 217 4.35 -19.35 25.16
C SER A 217 5.39 -18.23 25.16
N ARG A 218 5.91 -17.85 24.00
CA ARG A 218 6.92 -16.80 23.84
C ARG A 218 6.24 -15.44 23.77
N LYS A 219 6.93 -14.42 24.30
CA LYS A 219 6.46 -13.03 24.34
C LYS A 219 7.05 -12.20 23.20
N VAL A 220 8.32 -12.41 22.86
CA VAL A 220 9.04 -11.60 21.87
C VAL A 220 9.37 -12.43 20.64
N PHE A 221 8.98 -11.92 19.46
CA PHE A 221 9.30 -12.51 18.17
C PHE A 221 10.18 -11.58 17.35
N LEU A 222 11.25 -12.11 16.77
CA LEU A 222 12.05 -11.43 15.75
C LEU A 222 11.98 -12.23 14.46
N MET A 223 11.57 -11.58 13.36
CA MET A 223 11.44 -12.27 12.07
C MET A 223 11.53 -11.29 10.90
N THR A 224 11.69 -11.84 9.69
CA THR A 224 11.65 -11.00 8.50
C THR A 224 10.20 -10.64 8.14
N VAL A 225 10.01 -9.49 7.49
CA VAL A 225 8.72 -9.11 6.89
C VAL A 225 8.21 -10.20 5.95
N HIS A 226 9.10 -10.79 5.14
CA HIS A 226 8.79 -11.91 4.25
C HIS A 226 8.23 -13.12 5.03
N LYS A 227 8.88 -13.51 6.12
CA LYS A 227 8.44 -14.63 6.96
C LYS A 227 7.09 -14.35 7.62
N ALA A 228 6.88 -13.14 8.13
CA ALA A 228 5.60 -12.73 8.72
C ALA A 228 4.43 -12.78 7.72
N MET A 229 4.68 -12.41 6.46
CA MET A 229 3.68 -12.41 5.38
C MET A 229 3.39 -13.81 4.81
N LEU A 230 4.40 -14.68 4.74
CA LEU A 230 4.24 -16.07 4.27
C LEU A 230 3.67 -17.01 5.34
N GLY A 231 3.83 -16.67 6.61
CA GLY A 231 3.32 -17.42 7.75
C GLY A 231 4.38 -18.27 8.47
N ILE A 232 4.03 -18.62 9.70
CA ILE A 232 4.81 -19.41 10.65
C ILE A 232 4.18 -20.80 10.69
N ASP A 233 5.01 -21.86 10.61
CA ASP A 233 4.56 -23.25 10.72
C ASP A 233 5.18 -23.88 11.98
N PRO A 234 4.43 -23.94 13.09
CA PRO A 234 4.90 -24.46 14.36
C PRO A 234 5.02 -25.99 14.44
N ILE A 235 4.71 -26.77 13.40
CA ILE A 235 4.65 -28.26 13.41
C ILE A 235 3.53 -28.89 14.27
N LEU A 236 3.35 -28.49 15.54
CA LEU A 236 2.33 -29.06 16.43
C LEU A 236 1.04 -28.25 16.50
N SER A 237 0.96 -27.13 15.79
CA SER A 237 -0.25 -26.34 15.63
C SER A 237 -0.46 -25.97 14.16
N GLU A 238 -1.58 -25.34 13.89
CA GLU A 238 -1.89 -24.78 12.58
C GLU A 238 -1.00 -23.57 12.29
N SER A 239 -0.81 -23.29 11.00
CA SER A 239 0.01 -22.18 10.54
C SER A 239 -0.58 -20.85 10.98
N VAL A 240 0.30 -19.90 11.32
CA VAL A 240 -0.09 -18.59 11.86
C VAL A 240 0.50 -17.49 10.98
N SER A 241 -0.34 -16.54 10.57
CA SER A 241 0.05 -15.35 9.82
C SER A 241 0.12 -14.12 10.73
N ILE A 242 0.68 -13.03 10.22
CA ILE A 242 0.71 -11.76 10.96
C ILE A 242 -0.67 -11.29 11.42
N ARG A 243 -1.74 -11.58 10.66
CA ARG A 243 -3.12 -11.17 10.95
C ARG A 243 -3.71 -11.90 12.16
N ASP A 244 -3.17 -13.06 12.49
CA ASP A 244 -3.66 -13.91 13.58
C ASP A 244 -3.19 -13.42 14.97
N PHE A 245 -2.24 -12.47 15.03
CA PHE A 245 -1.73 -11.89 16.29
C PHE A 245 -2.60 -10.77 16.90
N CYS A 246 -3.85 -10.67 16.47
CA CYS A 246 -4.86 -9.75 17.02
C CYS A 246 -5.59 -10.29 18.26
N ASP A 247 -5.25 -11.50 18.73
CA ASP A 247 -5.89 -12.17 19.87
C ASP A 247 -5.51 -11.53 21.22
N LYS A 248 -4.26 -11.09 21.34
CA LYS A 248 -3.65 -10.49 22.54
C LYS A 248 -3.32 -9.02 22.34
N LYS A 249 -3.01 -8.31 23.43
CA LYS A 249 -2.43 -6.97 23.34
C LYS A 249 -1.00 -7.08 22.78
N THR A 250 -0.80 -6.65 21.55
CA THR A 250 0.42 -6.90 20.76
C THR A 250 1.08 -5.60 20.29
N LEU A 251 2.40 -5.50 20.38
CA LEU A 251 3.21 -4.47 19.73
C LEU A 251 3.87 -5.06 18.48
N ILE A 252 3.78 -4.39 17.34
CA ILE A 252 4.44 -4.76 16.09
C ILE A 252 5.33 -3.58 15.65
N LEU A 253 6.64 -3.78 15.68
CA LEU A 253 7.65 -2.79 15.27
C LEU A 253 8.17 -3.15 13.87
N PHE A 254 7.98 -2.26 12.91
CA PHE A 254 8.59 -2.35 11.59
C PHE A 254 9.88 -1.52 11.57
N ASP A 255 11.02 -2.19 11.57
CA ASP A 255 12.33 -1.58 11.35
C ASP A 255 12.58 -1.39 9.86
N GLU A 256 12.99 -0.18 9.48
CA GLU A 256 13.15 0.26 8.08
C GLU A 256 11.79 0.12 7.33
N SER A 257 10.75 0.73 7.92
CA SER A 257 9.33 0.55 7.53
C SER A 257 9.01 0.88 6.07
N ASP A 258 9.71 1.83 5.44
CA ASP A 258 9.57 2.15 4.01
C ASP A 258 9.96 0.94 3.15
N GLN A 259 11.10 0.31 3.45
CA GLN A 259 11.52 -0.92 2.78
C GLN A 259 10.61 -2.10 3.13
N ALA A 260 10.03 -2.12 4.32
CA ALA A 260 9.03 -3.12 4.69
C ALA A 260 7.78 -3.02 3.81
N ALA A 261 7.32 -1.81 3.46
CA ALA A 261 6.21 -1.60 2.54
C ALA A 261 6.48 -2.24 1.16
N VAL A 262 7.68 -2.03 0.62
CA VAL A 262 8.13 -2.63 -0.65
C VAL A 262 8.20 -4.16 -0.53
N ALA A 263 8.80 -4.69 0.53
CA ALA A 263 8.88 -6.13 0.77
C ALA A 263 7.50 -6.80 0.90
N MET A 264 6.54 -6.15 1.56
CA MET A 264 5.16 -6.65 1.65
C MET A 264 4.50 -6.72 0.27
N ARG A 265 4.69 -5.68 -0.58
CA ARG A 265 4.19 -5.67 -1.96
C ARG A 265 4.80 -6.80 -2.79
N ASP A 266 6.10 -7.01 -2.69
CA ASP A 266 6.80 -8.08 -3.42
C ASP A 266 6.26 -9.47 -3.04
N VAL A 267 5.98 -9.72 -1.76
CA VAL A 267 5.35 -10.97 -1.31
C VAL A 267 3.93 -11.13 -1.87
N ILE A 268 3.12 -10.06 -1.86
CA ILE A 268 1.76 -10.06 -2.42
C ILE A 268 1.80 -10.35 -3.93
N ILE A 269 2.71 -9.70 -4.67
CA ILE A 269 2.92 -9.96 -6.10
C ILE A 269 3.33 -11.41 -6.32
N GLY A 270 4.31 -11.93 -5.58
CA GLY A 270 4.77 -13.31 -5.72
C GLY A 270 3.66 -14.34 -5.40
N GLN A 271 2.75 -14.02 -4.46
CA GLN A 271 1.55 -14.82 -4.23
C GLN A 271 0.56 -14.71 -5.41
N ALA A 272 0.32 -13.52 -5.96
CA ALA A 272 -0.56 -13.32 -7.11
C ALA A 272 -0.07 -14.04 -8.37
N CYS A 273 1.23 -13.98 -8.68
CA CYS A 273 1.86 -14.74 -9.77
C CYS A 273 1.63 -16.25 -9.61
N ARG A 274 1.86 -16.80 -8.41
CA ARG A 274 1.63 -18.23 -8.12
C ARG A 274 0.15 -18.60 -8.26
N LYS A 275 -0.76 -17.75 -7.78
CA LYS A 275 -2.21 -17.96 -7.87
C LYS A 275 -2.72 -17.94 -9.32
N SER A 276 -2.08 -17.19 -10.22
CA SER A 276 -2.46 -17.09 -11.63
C SER A 276 -1.61 -17.96 -12.58
N ALA A 277 -0.70 -18.78 -12.08
CA ALA A 277 0.15 -19.62 -12.92
C ALA A 277 -0.63 -20.68 -13.73
N GLY A 278 -0.19 -20.93 -14.97
CA GLY A 278 -0.74 -21.98 -15.84
C GLY A 278 -2.23 -21.78 -16.16
N PHE A 279 -3.05 -22.80 -15.98
CA PHE A 279 -4.49 -22.72 -16.27
C PHE A 279 -5.29 -21.91 -15.23
N ASN A 280 -4.70 -21.58 -14.08
CA ASN A 280 -5.41 -20.88 -13.00
C ASN A 280 -5.79 -19.45 -13.38
N LYS A 281 -5.05 -18.78 -14.29
CA LYS A 281 -5.43 -17.44 -14.79
C LYS A 281 -6.80 -17.41 -15.47
N TYR A 282 -7.28 -18.52 -16.02
CA TYR A 282 -8.63 -18.61 -16.61
C TYR A 282 -9.70 -19.01 -15.59
N GLY A 283 -9.32 -19.31 -14.35
CA GLY A 283 -10.27 -19.75 -13.33
C GLY A 283 -11.22 -18.63 -12.88
N LYS A 284 -10.93 -17.36 -13.13
CA LYS A 284 -11.72 -16.22 -12.63
C LYS A 284 -12.59 -15.63 -13.75
N GLY A 285 -13.49 -14.69 -13.40
CA GLY A 285 -14.44 -14.10 -14.34
C GLY A 285 -15.48 -15.12 -14.85
N TYR A 286 -15.76 -15.10 -16.15
CA TYR A 286 -16.84 -15.90 -16.74
C TYR A 286 -16.61 -17.42 -16.64
N HIS A 287 -15.38 -17.89 -16.87
CA HIS A 287 -15.09 -19.32 -16.72
C HIS A 287 -15.18 -19.78 -15.26
N GLY A 288 -14.81 -18.93 -14.30
CA GLY A 288 -15.06 -19.18 -12.88
C GLY A 288 -16.55 -19.26 -12.56
N TYR A 289 -17.37 -18.38 -13.13
CA TYR A 289 -18.83 -18.45 -13.02
C TYR A 289 -19.40 -19.77 -13.57
N LEU A 290 -18.93 -20.23 -14.73
CA LEU A 290 -19.33 -21.54 -15.27
C LEU A 290 -18.98 -22.70 -14.33
N GLN A 291 -17.84 -22.65 -13.65
CA GLN A 291 -17.48 -23.66 -12.65
C GLN A 291 -18.43 -23.63 -11.44
N TYR A 292 -18.79 -22.45 -10.94
CA TYR A 292 -19.80 -22.32 -9.87
C TYR A 292 -21.20 -22.75 -10.32
N LEU A 293 -21.60 -22.52 -11.57
CA LEU A 293 -22.84 -23.07 -12.12
C LEU A 293 -22.85 -24.60 -12.11
N GLY A 294 -21.72 -25.22 -12.47
CA GLY A 294 -21.52 -26.66 -12.32
C GLY A 294 -21.72 -27.13 -10.88
N LEU A 295 -21.14 -26.41 -9.91
CA LEU A 295 -21.31 -26.70 -8.48
C LEU A 295 -22.78 -26.57 -8.02
N LEU A 296 -23.49 -25.54 -8.48
CA LEU A 296 -24.92 -25.36 -8.17
C LEU A 296 -25.80 -26.48 -8.75
N SER A 297 -25.43 -27.03 -9.91
CA SER A 297 -26.15 -28.14 -10.53
C SER A 297 -26.01 -29.47 -9.78
N ALA A 298 -24.98 -29.61 -8.94
CA ALA A 298 -24.74 -30.80 -8.11
C ALA A 298 -25.56 -30.82 -6.80
N LYS A 299 -26.46 -29.84 -6.57
CA LYS A 299 -27.23 -29.74 -5.33
C LYS A 299 -28.09 -30.98 -5.03
N ASP A 300 -28.62 -31.62 -6.06
CA ASP A 300 -29.54 -32.76 -5.93
C ASP A 300 -28.80 -34.08 -5.64
N THR A 301 -27.48 -34.10 -5.83
CA THR A 301 -26.61 -35.25 -5.53
C THR A 301 -26.02 -35.21 -4.11
N LEU A 302 -26.21 -34.11 -3.37
CA LEU A 302 -25.66 -33.93 -2.02
C LEU A 302 -26.58 -34.58 -0.97
N THR A 303 -26.01 -35.37 -0.05
CA THR A 303 -26.78 -36.04 1.01
C THR A 303 -27.14 -35.08 2.15
N GLU A 304 -28.39 -35.10 2.61
CA GLU A 304 -28.87 -34.27 3.76
C GLU A 304 -28.30 -34.70 5.13
N ARG A 305 -27.51 -35.78 5.19
CA ARG A 305 -27.03 -36.40 6.44
C ARG A 305 -26.07 -35.53 7.27
N TYR A 306 -25.35 -34.58 6.68
CA TYR A 306 -24.21 -33.93 7.34
C TYR A 306 -24.43 -32.45 7.69
N ASP A 307 -25.13 -31.68 6.84
CA ASP A 307 -25.32 -30.23 7.04
C ASP A 307 -26.81 -29.86 7.24
N GLY A 308 -27.70 -30.86 7.34
CA GLY A 308 -29.16 -30.67 7.37
C GLY A 308 -29.68 -30.02 6.09
N THR A 309 -30.78 -29.26 6.17
CA THR A 309 -31.36 -28.55 5.02
C THR A 309 -30.61 -27.26 4.67
N LEU A 310 -29.75 -26.74 5.56
CA LEU A 310 -29.09 -25.44 5.44
C LEU A 310 -28.28 -25.28 4.15
N LEU A 311 -27.47 -26.29 3.79
CA LEU A 311 -26.65 -26.25 2.58
C LEU A 311 -27.52 -26.22 1.32
N LYS A 312 -28.52 -27.10 1.26
CA LYS A 312 -29.44 -27.21 0.13
C LYS A 312 -30.24 -25.92 -0.06
N GLU A 313 -30.82 -25.39 1.01
CA GLU A 313 -31.52 -24.09 1.01
C GLU A 313 -30.60 -22.93 0.58
N SER A 314 -29.34 -22.95 1.02
CA SER A 314 -28.33 -21.94 0.66
C SER A 314 -27.97 -22.00 -0.83
N LEU A 315 -27.79 -23.21 -1.39
CA LEU A 315 -27.54 -23.41 -2.82
C LEU A 315 -28.77 -23.03 -3.67
N GLU A 316 -29.98 -23.33 -3.21
CA GLU A 316 -31.22 -22.95 -3.90
C GLU A 316 -31.40 -21.42 -3.95
N LYS A 317 -31.14 -20.72 -2.84
CA LYS A 317 -31.13 -19.25 -2.78
C LYS A 317 -30.08 -18.66 -3.73
N ALA A 318 -28.85 -19.19 -3.70
CA ALA A 318 -27.78 -18.76 -4.60
C ALA A 318 -28.15 -19.00 -6.08
N GLN A 319 -28.71 -20.16 -6.40
CA GLN A 319 -29.13 -20.50 -7.76
C GLN A 319 -30.22 -19.56 -8.27
N LYS A 320 -31.22 -19.26 -7.44
CA LYS A 320 -32.29 -18.31 -7.79
C LYS A 320 -31.72 -16.93 -8.10
N ILE A 321 -30.83 -16.41 -7.26
CA ILE A 321 -30.18 -15.11 -7.47
C ILE A 321 -29.38 -15.10 -8.78
N CYS A 322 -28.59 -16.15 -9.05
CA CYS A 322 -27.83 -16.26 -10.29
C CYS A 322 -28.74 -16.28 -11.53
N GLN A 323 -29.86 -17.02 -11.48
CA GLN A 323 -30.84 -17.10 -12.55
C GLN A 323 -31.54 -15.75 -12.79
N ASP A 324 -31.97 -15.08 -11.72
CA ASP A 324 -32.64 -13.78 -11.81
C ASP A 324 -31.70 -12.71 -12.40
N ASN A 325 -30.44 -12.66 -11.92
CA ASN A 325 -29.43 -11.75 -12.43
C ASN A 325 -29.10 -12.04 -13.90
N TRP A 326 -28.93 -13.31 -14.26
CA TRP A 326 -28.64 -13.73 -15.64
C TRP A 326 -29.80 -13.38 -16.57
N LYS A 327 -31.04 -13.74 -16.20
CA LYS A 327 -32.24 -13.46 -17.00
C LYS A 327 -32.44 -11.98 -17.26
N ARG A 328 -32.13 -11.12 -16.28
CA ARG A 328 -32.22 -9.67 -16.45
C ARG A 328 -31.28 -9.13 -17.54
N LYS A 329 -30.05 -9.65 -17.62
CA LYS A 329 -29.02 -9.10 -18.52
C LYS A 329 -28.87 -9.87 -19.84
N MET A 330 -29.19 -11.16 -19.84
CA MET A 330 -28.99 -12.07 -20.97
C MET A 330 -30.31 -12.68 -21.48
N GLY A 331 -31.47 -12.35 -20.88
CA GLY A 331 -32.74 -12.96 -21.23
C GLY A 331 -32.76 -14.47 -21.01
N ASP A 332 -33.40 -15.20 -21.90
CA ASP A 332 -33.49 -16.67 -21.83
C ASP A 332 -32.28 -17.39 -22.47
N ILE A 333 -31.19 -16.67 -22.78
CA ILE A 333 -29.97 -17.24 -23.38
C ILE A 333 -29.26 -18.11 -22.34
N LEU A 334 -28.83 -19.31 -22.73
CA LEU A 334 -28.07 -20.20 -21.84
C LEU A 334 -26.60 -19.74 -21.68
N PRO A 335 -25.97 -19.94 -20.51
CA PRO A 335 -24.53 -19.77 -20.35
C PRO A 335 -23.76 -20.79 -21.20
N TYR A 336 -23.03 -20.31 -22.21
CA TYR A 336 -22.21 -21.16 -23.08
C TYR A 336 -20.74 -21.19 -22.68
N LYS A 337 -20.09 -22.34 -22.88
CA LYS A 337 -18.68 -22.54 -22.49
C LYS A 337 -17.69 -21.79 -23.38
N ASN A 338 -17.95 -21.72 -24.68
CA ASN A 338 -17.00 -21.17 -25.64
C ASN A 338 -17.36 -19.74 -26.03
N ILE A 339 -16.32 -18.93 -26.17
CA ILE A 339 -16.37 -17.59 -26.77
C ILE A 339 -15.48 -17.66 -28.02
N PHE A 340 -16.03 -17.33 -29.18
CA PHE A 340 -15.32 -17.31 -30.46
C PHE A 340 -15.16 -15.89 -30.96
N LEU A 341 -14.08 -15.61 -31.67
CA LEU A 341 -13.85 -14.27 -32.19
C LEU A 341 -14.56 -14.00 -33.52
N ALA A 342 -15.09 -12.79 -33.71
CA ALA A 342 -15.92 -12.43 -34.85
C ALA A 342 -15.18 -12.31 -36.20
N ASP A 343 -13.95 -11.76 -36.24
CA ASP A 343 -13.16 -11.57 -37.48
C ASP A 343 -11.72 -12.04 -37.27
N THR A 344 -11.21 -12.92 -38.15
CA THR A 344 -9.97 -13.71 -38.06
C THR A 344 -8.70 -13.07 -38.62
N LYS A 345 -8.71 -11.78 -38.99
CA LYS A 345 -7.54 -11.08 -39.55
C LYS A 345 -6.47 -10.70 -38.51
N ASP A 346 -5.24 -10.51 -39.03
CA ASP A 346 -3.92 -10.43 -38.38
C ASP A 346 -3.89 -9.93 -36.92
N TYR A 347 -3.49 -10.82 -36.02
CA TYR A 347 -3.71 -10.72 -34.58
C TYR A 347 -2.43 -10.50 -33.75
N SER A 348 -1.56 -9.60 -34.20
CA SER A 348 -0.34 -9.28 -33.46
C SER A 348 -0.58 -8.54 -32.12
N SER A 349 -1.85 -8.27 -31.72
CA SER A 349 -2.25 -7.22 -30.76
C SER A 349 -3.31 -7.58 -29.70
N TYR A 350 -3.42 -8.84 -29.21
CA TYR A 350 -4.27 -9.20 -28.06
C TYR A 350 -3.79 -8.58 -26.73
N ARG A 351 -3.94 -7.26 -26.65
CA ARG A 351 -3.64 -6.40 -25.51
C ARG A 351 -4.93 -5.82 -24.93
N ARG A 352 -6.08 -6.27 -25.46
CA ARG A 352 -7.42 -5.84 -25.08
C ARG A 352 -7.88 -6.50 -23.80
N GLY A 353 -8.74 -5.80 -23.07
CA GLY A 353 -9.23 -6.30 -21.80
C GLY A 353 -10.03 -5.29 -21.01
N VAL A 354 -10.34 -5.66 -19.78
CA VAL A 354 -11.02 -4.79 -18.81
C VAL A 354 -10.26 -4.83 -17.50
N PHE A 355 -9.92 -3.65 -17.00
CA PHE A 355 -9.28 -3.46 -15.72
C PHE A 355 -10.29 -2.92 -14.70
N PHE A 356 -10.31 -3.52 -13.51
CA PHE A 356 -11.15 -3.14 -12.38
C PHE A 356 -10.28 -2.84 -11.15
N ALA A 357 -10.61 -1.79 -10.41
CA ALA A 357 -10.05 -1.53 -9.09
C ALA A 357 -11.19 -1.11 -8.15
N GLY A 358 -11.49 -1.94 -7.15
CA GLY A 358 -12.73 -1.76 -6.41
C GLY A 358 -14.00 -1.84 -7.27
N PRO A 359 -15.15 -1.41 -6.73
CA PRO A 359 -16.44 -1.55 -7.40
C PRO A 359 -16.74 -0.40 -8.38
N THR A 360 -16.07 0.75 -8.23
CA THR A 360 -16.37 1.97 -8.99
C THR A 360 -15.40 2.27 -10.11
N PHE A 361 -14.14 1.83 -10.02
CA PHE A 361 -13.13 2.11 -11.03
C PHE A 361 -13.09 0.97 -12.06
N LYS A 362 -13.29 1.34 -13.33
CA LYS A 362 -13.21 0.44 -14.47
C LYS A 362 -12.52 1.14 -15.63
N LEU A 363 -11.68 0.42 -16.36
CA LEU A 363 -11.05 0.88 -17.60
C LEU A 363 -11.13 -0.22 -18.65
N GLU A 364 -11.53 0.15 -19.85
CA GLU A 364 -11.40 -0.72 -21.01
C GLU A 364 -10.03 -0.48 -21.63
N ILE A 365 -9.31 -1.56 -21.92
CA ILE A 365 -8.00 -1.49 -22.56
C ILE A 365 -8.23 -1.78 -24.03
N CYS A 366 -8.04 -0.75 -24.85
CA CYS A 366 -8.06 -0.87 -26.30
C CYS A 366 -6.68 -1.34 -26.78
N GLY A 367 -6.65 -2.18 -27.80
CA GLY A 367 -5.39 -2.70 -28.34
C GLY A 367 -4.95 -1.86 -29.54
N GLY A 368 -4.12 -0.83 -29.32
CA GLY A 368 -3.55 -0.01 -30.40
C GLY A 368 -4.41 1.21 -30.80
N ALA A 369 -4.15 1.77 -31.98
CA ALA A 369 -4.70 3.07 -32.39
C ALA A 369 -6.24 3.11 -32.59
N GLU A 370 -6.86 1.96 -32.87
CA GLU A 370 -8.32 1.87 -33.07
C GLU A 370 -9.06 1.81 -31.73
N HIS A 371 -9.97 2.77 -31.51
CA HIS A 371 -10.80 2.92 -30.30
C HIS A 371 -11.98 1.93 -30.26
N ALA A 372 -11.76 0.68 -30.64
CA ALA A 372 -12.76 -0.36 -30.54
C ALA A 372 -12.83 -0.92 -29.12
N ARG A 373 -14.05 -1.13 -28.61
CA ARG A 373 -14.37 -1.77 -27.33
C ARG A 373 -14.77 -3.22 -27.56
N SER A 374 -14.70 -4.01 -26.50
CA SER A 374 -14.98 -5.45 -26.55
C SER A 374 -16.42 -5.75 -26.12
N PHE A 375 -17.13 -6.53 -26.92
CA PHE A 375 -18.52 -6.92 -26.69
C PHE A 375 -18.70 -8.42 -26.78
N ILE A 376 -19.47 -8.98 -25.86
CA ILE A 376 -19.98 -10.34 -25.95
C ILE A 376 -21.31 -10.29 -26.70
N CYS A 377 -21.37 -11.02 -27.80
CA CYS A 377 -22.49 -11.06 -28.71
C CYS A 377 -23.06 -12.48 -28.80
N TYR A 378 -24.33 -12.58 -29.17
CA TYR A 378 -25.02 -13.84 -29.39
C TYR A 378 -25.97 -13.77 -30.59
N ARG A 379 -26.05 -14.86 -31.35
CA ARG A 379 -27.05 -15.06 -32.40
C ARG A 379 -28.01 -16.18 -32.03
N ALA A 380 -29.31 -15.96 -32.27
CA ALA A 380 -30.37 -16.88 -31.94
C ALA A 380 -30.14 -18.25 -32.59
N GLY A 381 -30.10 -19.29 -31.76
CA GLY A 381 -29.90 -20.69 -32.19
C GLY A 381 -28.44 -21.17 -32.17
N GLU A 382 -27.46 -20.27 -31.97
CA GLU A 382 -26.07 -20.66 -31.78
C GLU A 382 -25.84 -21.21 -30.36
N LYS A 383 -24.81 -22.06 -30.19
CA LYS A 383 -24.45 -22.66 -28.89
C LYS A 383 -23.18 -22.08 -28.27
N ASN A 384 -22.78 -20.89 -28.70
CA ASN A 384 -21.56 -20.23 -28.25
C ASN A 384 -21.77 -18.72 -28.22
N PHE A 385 -20.91 -18.02 -27.47
CA PHE A 385 -20.82 -16.58 -27.54
C PHE A 385 -19.79 -16.15 -28.59
N ILE A 386 -19.96 -14.94 -29.11
CA ILE A 386 -19.04 -14.30 -30.04
C ILE A 386 -18.44 -13.07 -29.36
N LEU A 387 -17.12 -12.96 -29.30
CA LEU A 387 -16.44 -11.72 -28.94
C LEU A 387 -16.32 -10.88 -30.21
N ALA A 388 -16.85 -9.65 -30.18
CA ALA A 388 -16.74 -8.69 -31.27
C ALA A 388 -16.12 -7.39 -30.76
N HIS A 389 -15.45 -6.68 -31.67
CA HIS A 389 -14.87 -5.37 -31.38
C HIS A 389 -15.57 -4.29 -32.23
N ALA A 390 -16.00 -3.20 -31.59
CA ALA A 390 -16.69 -2.07 -32.23
C ALA A 390 -16.52 -0.79 -31.40
N GLU A 391 -16.71 0.41 -31.95
CA GLU A 391 -16.61 1.65 -31.14
C GLU A 391 -17.78 1.79 -30.15
N ASN A 392 -18.96 1.35 -30.57
CA ASN A 392 -20.21 1.44 -29.81
C ASN A 392 -21.09 0.19 -30.03
N GLU A 393 -22.13 0.07 -29.20
CA GLU A 393 -23.07 -1.05 -29.25
C GLU A 393 -23.91 -1.05 -30.55
N GLU A 394 -24.23 0.13 -31.07
CA GLU A 394 -25.12 0.36 -32.21
C GLU A 394 -24.59 -0.27 -33.52
N GLU A 395 -23.26 -0.30 -33.71
CA GLU A 395 -22.61 -0.95 -34.86
C GLU A 395 -22.79 -2.49 -34.90
N LEU A 396 -23.10 -3.07 -33.75
CA LEU A 396 -23.34 -4.49 -33.55
C LEU A 396 -24.85 -4.78 -33.46
N SER A 397 -25.64 -3.80 -32.99
CA SER A 397 -27.10 -3.84 -32.98
C SER A 397 -27.64 -4.06 -34.40
N GLY A 398 -28.19 -5.25 -34.66
CA GLY A 398 -28.69 -5.67 -35.98
C GLY A 398 -27.87 -6.77 -36.65
N LYS A 399 -26.60 -7.00 -36.24
CA LYS A 399 -25.81 -8.19 -36.63
C LYS A 399 -25.95 -9.36 -35.65
N TYR A 400 -26.35 -9.05 -34.43
CA TYR A 400 -26.49 -9.97 -33.31
C TYR A 400 -27.81 -9.69 -32.60
N ASP A 401 -28.42 -10.75 -32.05
CA ASP A 401 -29.68 -10.67 -31.31
C ASP A 401 -29.48 -10.14 -29.89
N MET A 402 -28.27 -10.30 -29.36
CA MET A 402 -27.85 -9.76 -28.06
C MET A 402 -26.42 -9.24 -28.16
N VAL A 403 -26.19 -8.06 -27.59
CA VAL A 403 -24.88 -7.41 -27.48
C VAL A 403 -24.74 -6.91 -26.05
N ILE A 404 -23.65 -7.29 -25.37
CA ILE A 404 -23.34 -6.80 -24.02
C ILE A 404 -21.86 -6.41 -23.96
N SER A 405 -21.53 -5.24 -23.42
CA SER A 405 -20.13 -4.85 -23.25
C SER A 405 -19.40 -5.82 -22.31
N LEU A 406 -18.11 -6.08 -22.60
CA LEU A 406 -17.32 -7.08 -21.88
C LEU A 406 -17.25 -6.80 -20.38
N ASP A 407 -17.18 -5.53 -19.97
CA ASP A 407 -17.18 -5.13 -18.56
C ASP A 407 -18.49 -5.50 -17.85
N LYS A 408 -19.65 -5.24 -18.47
CA LYS A 408 -20.97 -5.59 -17.93
C LYS A 408 -21.12 -7.11 -17.83
N PHE A 409 -20.64 -7.86 -18.82
CA PHE A 409 -20.63 -9.33 -18.80
C PHE A 409 -19.75 -9.91 -17.69
N LEU A 410 -18.55 -9.33 -17.48
CA LEU A 410 -17.65 -9.71 -16.40
C LEU A 410 -18.22 -9.36 -15.02
N LYS A 411 -18.85 -8.19 -14.86
CA LYS A 411 -19.55 -7.81 -13.62
C LYS A 411 -20.71 -8.74 -13.30
N LEU A 412 -21.51 -9.12 -14.30
CA LEU A 412 -22.57 -10.13 -14.13
C LEU A 412 -22.00 -11.44 -13.60
N SER A 413 -20.91 -11.90 -14.20
CA SER A 413 -20.21 -13.12 -13.79
C SER A 413 -19.69 -13.01 -12.35
N GLU A 414 -19.03 -11.90 -12.00
CA GLU A 414 -18.50 -11.68 -10.66
C GLU A 414 -19.62 -11.62 -9.61
N SER A 415 -20.67 -10.83 -9.82
CA SER A 415 -21.81 -10.71 -8.91
C SER A 415 -22.45 -12.07 -8.59
N ASN A 416 -22.61 -12.91 -9.61
CA ASN A 416 -23.15 -14.26 -9.42
C ASN A 416 -22.19 -15.15 -8.62
N THR A 417 -20.87 -15.09 -8.87
CA THR A 417 -19.92 -15.85 -8.05
C THR A 417 -19.84 -15.36 -6.60
N VAL A 418 -19.98 -14.05 -6.37
CA VAL A 418 -20.03 -13.46 -5.02
C VAL A 418 -21.27 -13.95 -4.27
N ALA A 419 -22.43 -14.01 -4.92
CA ALA A 419 -23.65 -14.55 -4.34
C ALA A 419 -23.44 -15.99 -3.85
N VAL A 420 -22.89 -16.86 -4.70
CA VAL A 420 -22.60 -18.25 -4.32
C VAL A 420 -21.63 -18.30 -3.13
N LYS A 421 -20.52 -17.56 -3.18
CA LYS A 421 -19.52 -17.52 -2.10
C LYS A 421 -20.11 -17.04 -0.77
N LYS A 422 -21.01 -16.06 -0.78
CA LYS A 422 -21.69 -15.54 0.41
C LYS A 422 -22.46 -16.65 1.14
N PHE A 423 -23.29 -17.39 0.40
CA PHE A 423 -24.07 -18.49 0.96
C PHE A 423 -23.19 -19.65 1.44
N LEU A 424 -22.20 -20.06 0.64
CA LEU A 424 -21.25 -21.10 1.05
C LEU A 424 -20.46 -20.71 2.30
N SER A 425 -20.03 -19.44 2.41
CA SER A 425 -19.33 -18.93 3.59
C SER A 425 -20.19 -18.96 4.85
N GLY A 426 -21.50 -18.76 4.70
CA GLY A 426 -22.48 -18.94 5.77
C GLY A 426 -22.47 -20.37 6.31
N CYS A 427 -22.53 -21.37 5.42
CA CYS A 427 -22.46 -22.79 5.78
C CYS A 427 -21.12 -23.15 6.45
N VAL A 428 -20.00 -22.69 5.87
CA VAL A 428 -18.66 -22.91 6.42
C VAL A 428 -18.55 -22.33 7.83
N ARG A 429 -19.09 -21.13 8.07
CA ARG A 429 -19.05 -20.49 9.40
C ARG A 429 -19.79 -21.33 10.45
N GLU A 430 -20.97 -21.84 10.13
CA GLU A 430 -21.74 -22.72 11.04
C GLU A 430 -20.98 -24.02 11.33
N ALA A 431 -20.43 -24.66 10.29
CA ALA A 431 -19.63 -25.88 10.44
C ALA A 431 -18.37 -25.65 11.28
N PHE A 432 -17.68 -24.54 11.05
CA PHE A 432 -16.50 -24.11 11.79
C PHE A 432 -16.76 -23.94 13.27
N LEU A 433 -17.81 -23.20 13.64
CA LEU A 433 -18.17 -22.98 15.04
C LEU A 433 -18.49 -24.30 15.75
N LYS A 434 -19.29 -25.17 15.12
CA LYS A 434 -19.61 -26.51 15.66
C LYS A 434 -18.36 -27.36 15.85
N ARG A 435 -17.44 -27.36 14.88
CA ARG A 435 -16.21 -28.17 14.98
C ARG A 435 -15.28 -27.63 16.05
N GLN A 436 -15.13 -26.32 16.17
CA GLN A 436 -14.36 -25.71 17.26
C GLN A 436 -14.91 -26.11 18.63
N ASP A 437 -16.23 -26.04 18.82
CA ASP A 437 -16.83 -26.43 20.10
C ASP A 437 -16.67 -27.92 20.41
N ALA A 438 -16.73 -28.79 19.39
CA ALA A 438 -16.41 -30.21 19.56
C ALA A 438 -14.92 -30.41 19.94
N PHE A 439 -14.00 -29.74 19.25
CA PHE A 439 -12.55 -29.87 19.48
C PHE A 439 -12.14 -29.37 20.87
N LYS A 440 -12.78 -28.31 21.39
CA LYS A 440 -12.58 -27.81 22.76
C LYS A 440 -12.86 -28.88 23.83
N ASN A 441 -13.65 -29.91 23.54
CA ASN A 441 -13.88 -31.02 24.46
C ASN A 441 -12.73 -32.03 24.48
N GLU A 442 -12.00 -32.20 23.37
CA GLU A 442 -10.95 -33.21 23.19
C GLU A 442 -9.51 -32.68 23.37
N THR A 443 -9.33 -31.36 23.25
CA THR A 443 -8.01 -30.70 23.30
C THR A 443 -8.00 -29.50 24.25
N ASP A 444 -6.80 -29.08 24.64
CA ASP A 444 -6.61 -27.77 25.29
C ASP A 444 -6.67 -26.69 24.21
N ASP A 445 -7.69 -25.85 24.27
CA ASP A 445 -8.00 -24.83 23.27
C ASP A 445 -7.00 -23.68 23.26
N ARG A 446 -6.25 -23.50 24.35
CA ARG A 446 -5.24 -22.44 24.50
C ARG A 446 -4.03 -22.62 23.59
N GLU A 447 -3.76 -23.84 23.14
CA GLU A 447 -2.56 -24.17 22.36
C GLU A 447 -2.86 -24.60 20.92
N GLN A 448 -4.14 -24.62 20.52
CA GLN A 448 -4.61 -24.94 19.16
C GLN A 448 -3.83 -26.11 18.52
N TYR A 449 -3.69 -27.20 19.28
CA TYR A 449 -2.87 -28.36 18.90
C TYR A 449 -3.39 -29.03 17.63
N LEU A 450 -2.46 -29.62 16.86
CA LEU A 450 -2.65 -30.30 15.57
C LEU A 450 -4.04 -30.91 15.37
N GLY A 451 -4.69 -30.45 14.30
CA GLY A 451 -6.08 -30.74 13.98
C GLY A 451 -7.07 -29.69 14.50
N TRP A 452 -6.60 -28.63 15.17
CA TRP A 452 -7.45 -27.51 15.57
C TRP A 452 -8.24 -26.99 14.35
N PRO A 453 -9.57 -26.83 14.43
CA PRO A 453 -10.36 -26.38 13.29
C PRO A 453 -9.94 -24.98 12.88
N THR A 454 -9.50 -24.85 11.63
CA THR A 454 -9.21 -23.58 10.95
C THR A 454 -10.24 -23.33 9.87
N VAL A 455 -10.46 -22.06 9.52
CA VAL A 455 -11.36 -21.70 8.43
C VAL A 455 -10.95 -22.41 7.13
N GLU A 456 -9.64 -22.44 6.83
CA GLU A 456 -9.10 -23.14 5.67
C GLU A 456 -9.38 -24.66 5.71
N GLY A 457 -9.14 -25.30 6.86
CA GLY A 457 -9.43 -26.73 7.04
C GLY A 457 -10.92 -27.07 6.92
N GLU A 458 -11.81 -26.18 7.38
CA GLU A 458 -13.26 -26.33 7.18
C GLU A 458 -13.66 -26.19 5.73
N ILE A 459 -13.11 -25.18 5.03
CA ILE A 459 -13.36 -24.97 3.61
C ILE A 459 -12.93 -26.20 2.81
N HIS A 460 -11.74 -26.75 3.07
CA HIS A 460 -11.27 -27.98 2.44
C HIS A 460 -12.22 -29.16 2.73
N SER A 461 -12.49 -29.40 4.02
CA SER A 461 -13.41 -30.48 4.45
C SER A 461 -14.81 -30.36 3.86
N PHE A 462 -15.27 -29.13 3.63
CA PHE A 462 -16.57 -28.81 3.08
C PHE A 462 -16.60 -29.00 1.57
N LEU A 463 -15.57 -28.55 0.85
CA LEU A 463 -15.51 -28.63 -0.62
C LEU A 463 -15.15 -30.03 -1.13
N ALA A 464 -14.34 -30.81 -0.40
CA ALA A 464 -14.05 -32.21 -0.71
C ALA A 464 -15.33 -33.06 -0.86
N ARG A 465 -16.41 -32.69 -0.19
CA ARG A 465 -17.71 -33.39 -0.24
C ARG A 465 -18.43 -33.25 -1.58
N PHE A 466 -18.09 -32.22 -2.35
CA PHE A 466 -18.68 -32.01 -3.67
C PHE A 466 -18.02 -32.89 -4.74
N GLU A 467 -16.89 -33.54 -4.44
CA GLU A 467 -16.13 -34.41 -5.37
C GLU A 467 -15.85 -33.75 -6.74
N VAL A 468 -15.61 -32.42 -6.73
CA VAL A 468 -15.41 -31.63 -7.93
C VAL A 468 -13.95 -31.66 -8.40
N VAL A 469 -13.73 -31.76 -9.71
CA VAL A 469 -12.38 -31.79 -10.32
C VAL A 469 -11.55 -30.53 -9.99
N SER A 470 -12.21 -29.40 -9.72
CA SER A 470 -11.57 -28.10 -9.41
C SER A 470 -11.66 -27.72 -7.92
N GLU A 471 -11.62 -28.69 -7.00
CA GLU A 471 -11.77 -28.47 -5.55
C GLU A 471 -10.87 -27.36 -4.99
N LYS A 472 -9.55 -27.47 -5.21
CA LYS A 472 -8.54 -26.49 -4.74
C LYS A 472 -8.82 -25.06 -5.21
N PHE A 473 -9.40 -24.93 -6.40
CA PHE A 473 -9.77 -23.63 -6.95
C PHE A 473 -10.93 -23.00 -6.16
N PHE A 474 -11.96 -23.78 -5.82
CA PHE A 474 -13.07 -23.29 -5.00
C PHE A 474 -12.62 -22.95 -3.58
N GLU A 475 -11.73 -23.77 -3.01
CA GLU A 475 -11.18 -23.56 -1.67
C GLU A 475 -10.49 -22.22 -1.56
N GLN A 476 -9.58 -21.98 -2.50
CA GLN A 476 -8.81 -20.75 -2.53
C GLN A 476 -9.72 -19.53 -2.69
N GLN A 477 -10.70 -19.57 -3.62
CA GLN A 477 -11.60 -18.45 -3.82
C GLN A 477 -12.56 -18.19 -2.65
N LEU A 478 -12.98 -19.24 -1.96
CA LEU A 478 -13.84 -19.13 -0.79
C LEU A 478 -13.06 -18.61 0.41
N LEU A 479 -11.82 -19.07 0.61
CA LEU A 479 -10.93 -18.56 1.65
C LEU A 479 -10.61 -17.08 1.44
N ASP A 480 -10.23 -16.71 0.22
CA ASP A 480 -9.98 -15.31 -0.17
C ASP A 480 -11.24 -14.44 0.02
N TYR A 481 -12.45 -14.98 -0.11
CA TYR A 481 -13.68 -14.23 0.17
C TYR A 481 -13.97 -14.13 1.69
N TYR A 482 -13.72 -15.19 2.44
CA TYR A 482 -14.01 -15.28 3.87
C TYR A 482 -13.09 -14.37 4.70
N THR A 483 -11.81 -14.30 4.36
CA THR A 483 -10.79 -13.59 5.17
C THR A 483 -10.62 -12.13 4.77
N ASN A 484 -11.07 -11.74 3.57
CA ASN A 484 -10.73 -10.45 2.99
C ASN A 484 -11.84 -9.40 3.21
N ARG A 485 -11.77 -8.70 4.35
CA ARG A 485 -12.70 -7.60 4.69
C ARG A 485 -12.59 -6.46 3.69
N LYS A 486 -13.70 -5.87 3.24
CA LYS A 486 -13.69 -4.77 2.24
C LYS A 486 -14.27 -3.45 2.76
N ASN A 487 -14.70 -3.42 4.02
CA ASN A 487 -15.36 -2.27 4.63
C ASN A 487 -14.52 -1.72 5.77
N LEU A 488 -14.53 -0.40 5.91
CA LEU A 488 -14.06 0.29 7.09
C LEU A 488 -15.04 0.09 8.24
N THR A 489 -14.51 -0.11 9.44
CA THR A 489 -15.26 -0.14 10.70
C THR A 489 -15.05 1.18 11.42
N ILE A 490 -16.10 1.99 11.49
CA ILE A 490 -16.08 3.32 12.11
C ILE A 490 -16.95 3.27 13.37
N LYS A 491 -16.50 3.89 14.45
CA LYS A 491 -17.31 4.08 15.66
C LYS A 491 -17.76 5.53 15.70
N VAL A 492 -19.06 5.78 15.76
CA VAL A 492 -19.64 7.11 15.98
C VAL A 492 -20.69 6.96 17.07
N ASP A 493 -20.65 7.81 18.10
CA ASP A 493 -21.57 7.78 19.25
C ASP A 493 -21.72 6.40 19.91
N GLY A 494 -20.61 5.65 20.00
CA GLY A 494 -20.57 4.30 20.55
C GLY A 494 -21.14 3.20 19.63
N LYS A 495 -21.73 3.54 18.48
CA LYS A 495 -22.23 2.59 17.48
C LYS A 495 -21.16 2.28 16.42
N LYS A 496 -21.06 1.01 16.01
CA LYS A 496 -20.15 0.56 14.95
C LYS A 496 -20.86 0.54 13.60
N TYR A 497 -20.33 1.27 12.63
CA TYR A 497 -20.79 1.30 11.25
C TYR A 497 -19.79 0.57 10.34
N LYS A 498 -20.31 -0.14 9.35
CA LYS A 498 -19.53 -0.69 8.23
C LYS A 498 -19.67 0.23 7.04
N VAL A 499 -18.65 1.03 6.79
CA VAL A 499 -18.60 1.95 5.66
C VAL A 499 -17.81 1.30 4.53
N GLN A 500 -18.37 1.33 3.32
CA GLN A 500 -17.69 0.79 2.16
C GLN A 500 -16.58 1.76 1.75
N ASP A 501 -15.37 1.23 1.59
CA ASP A 501 -14.25 1.97 1.02
C ASP A 501 -14.03 1.49 -0.39
N ASP A 502 -14.36 2.32 -1.38
CA ASP A 502 -14.24 1.98 -2.79
C ASP A 502 -12.78 2.04 -3.30
N SER A 503 -11.81 2.33 -2.43
CA SER A 503 -10.41 2.42 -2.82
C SER A 503 -9.82 1.08 -3.25
N PHE A 504 -8.79 1.18 -4.10
CA PHE A 504 -7.91 0.07 -4.43
C PHE A 504 -7.29 -0.58 -3.18
N TYR A 505 -7.00 0.17 -2.12
CA TYR A 505 -6.36 -0.38 -0.92
C TYR A 505 -7.20 -1.47 -0.26
N MET A 506 -8.52 -1.28 -0.12
CA MET A 506 -9.40 -2.30 0.47
C MET A 506 -9.82 -3.39 -0.49
N HIS A 507 -9.92 -3.09 -1.79
CA HIS A 507 -10.49 -4.04 -2.76
C HIS A 507 -9.46 -4.78 -3.60
N GLY A 508 -8.28 -4.23 -3.78
CA GLY A 508 -7.31 -4.67 -4.77
C GLY A 508 -7.75 -4.35 -6.21
N CYS A 509 -7.06 -4.94 -7.19
CA CYS A 509 -7.32 -4.73 -8.61
C CYS A 509 -7.30 -6.01 -9.43
N ARG A 510 -7.95 -5.97 -10.60
CA ARG A 510 -8.09 -7.10 -11.51
C ARG A 510 -7.94 -6.64 -12.95
N LEU A 511 -7.13 -7.37 -13.71
CA LEU A 511 -6.99 -7.20 -15.15
C LEU A 511 -7.50 -8.45 -15.84
N TYR A 512 -8.62 -8.33 -16.57
CA TYR A 512 -9.10 -9.36 -17.49
C TYR A 512 -8.54 -9.09 -18.88
N GLN A 513 -7.86 -10.06 -19.48
CA GLN A 513 -7.30 -9.94 -20.83
C GLN A 513 -7.85 -10.99 -21.78
N GLU A 514 -8.00 -10.59 -23.04
CA GLU A 514 -8.36 -11.47 -24.14
C GLU A 514 -7.13 -12.27 -24.59
N GLU A 515 -7.22 -13.60 -24.57
CA GLU A 515 -6.16 -14.48 -25.04
C GLU A 515 -6.73 -15.52 -26.02
N LEU A 516 -6.12 -15.70 -27.19
CA LEU A 516 -6.47 -16.80 -28.08
C LEU A 516 -5.96 -18.14 -27.54
N ASP A 517 -6.77 -19.17 -27.73
CA ASP A 517 -6.30 -20.55 -27.60
C ASP A 517 -5.53 -20.94 -28.85
N GLU A 518 -4.19 -20.85 -28.81
CA GLU A 518 -3.30 -21.19 -29.94
C GLU A 518 -3.47 -22.64 -30.43
N ARG A 519 -4.06 -23.51 -29.60
CA ARG A 519 -4.32 -24.92 -29.95
C ARG A 519 -5.64 -25.14 -30.68
N ASP A 520 -6.47 -24.10 -30.80
CA ASP A 520 -7.80 -24.20 -31.42
C ASP A 520 -7.82 -23.48 -32.78
N SER A 521 -7.99 -24.24 -33.87
CA SER A 521 -8.10 -23.69 -35.22
C SER A 521 -9.36 -22.84 -35.45
N LEU A 522 -10.29 -22.82 -34.49
CA LEU A 522 -11.53 -22.04 -34.55
C LEU A 522 -11.42 -20.67 -33.84
N HIS A 523 -10.20 -20.23 -33.46
CA HIS A 523 -9.96 -18.92 -32.83
C HIS A 523 -10.82 -18.68 -31.57
N ARG A 524 -10.81 -19.67 -30.67
CA ARG A 524 -11.48 -19.54 -29.36
C ARG A 524 -10.75 -18.52 -28.49
N VAL A 525 -11.51 -17.64 -27.87
CA VAL A 525 -10.99 -16.66 -26.91
C VAL A 525 -11.20 -17.16 -25.49
N ARG A 526 -10.17 -16.99 -24.66
CA ARG A 526 -10.21 -17.17 -23.22
C ARG A 526 -9.94 -15.83 -22.55
N LEU A 527 -10.62 -15.59 -21.43
CA LEU A 527 -10.42 -14.40 -20.62
C LEU A 527 -9.50 -14.75 -19.46
N SER A 528 -8.23 -14.35 -19.53
CA SER A 528 -7.30 -14.52 -18.41
C SER A 528 -7.53 -13.42 -17.38
N CYS A 529 -7.23 -13.70 -16.12
CA CYS A 529 -7.42 -12.78 -15.01
C CYS A 529 -6.16 -12.72 -14.14
N ARG A 530 -5.59 -11.52 -14.06
CA ARG A 530 -4.56 -11.15 -13.07
C ARG A 530 -5.25 -10.39 -11.95
N GLU A 531 -5.12 -10.86 -10.71
CA GLU A 531 -5.80 -10.24 -9.56
C GLU A 531 -4.84 -10.08 -8.39
N ILE A 532 -4.87 -8.89 -7.80
CA ILE A 532 -4.31 -8.58 -6.49
C ILE A 532 -5.49 -8.37 -5.56
N SER A 533 -5.60 -9.17 -4.51
CA SER A 533 -6.77 -9.17 -3.62
C SER A 533 -6.57 -8.38 -2.33
N SER A 534 -5.34 -8.01 -1.99
CA SER A 534 -4.99 -7.30 -0.76
C SER A 534 -3.77 -6.40 -0.99
N THR A 535 -3.65 -5.37 -0.16
CA THR A 535 -2.53 -4.41 -0.14
C THR A 535 -1.83 -4.43 1.22
N PRO A 536 -0.61 -3.87 1.34
CA PRO A 536 0.04 -3.66 2.63
C PRO A 536 -0.78 -2.76 3.58
N GLU A 537 -1.37 -1.68 3.05
CA GLU A 537 -2.18 -0.71 3.81
C GLU A 537 -3.37 -1.39 4.47
N LYS A 538 -4.05 -2.28 3.74
CA LYS A 538 -5.13 -3.10 4.28
C LYS A 538 -4.68 -4.00 5.41
N ILE A 539 -3.49 -4.59 5.32
CA ILE A 539 -2.95 -5.44 6.39
C ILE A 539 -2.72 -4.61 7.65
N LEU A 540 -2.13 -3.42 7.53
CA LEU A 540 -1.97 -2.50 8.66
C LEU A 540 -3.32 -2.08 9.25
N TYR A 541 -4.29 -1.77 8.40
CA TYR A 541 -5.65 -1.46 8.83
C TYR A 541 -6.28 -2.58 9.64
N ASP A 542 -6.27 -3.82 9.11
CA ASP A 542 -6.86 -4.99 9.77
C ASP A 542 -6.24 -5.26 11.15
N LEU A 543 -4.92 -5.01 11.30
CA LEU A 543 -4.22 -5.13 12.57
C LEU A 543 -4.69 -4.06 13.57
N VAL A 544 -4.68 -2.77 13.18
CA VAL A 544 -4.96 -1.64 14.08
C VAL A 544 -6.45 -1.56 14.47
N VAL A 545 -7.37 -1.94 13.57
CA VAL A 545 -8.81 -1.89 13.86
C VAL A 545 -9.27 -2.89 14.93
N SER A 546 -8.42 -3.86 15.29
CA SER A 546 -8.68 -4.82 16.37
C SER A 546 -8.79 -4.20 17.76
N ASP A 547 -8.35 -2.95 17.94
CA ASP A 547 -8.22 -2.24 19.24
C ASP A 547 -7.27 -2.93 20.24
N LYS A 548 -6.43 -3.87 19.78
CA LYS A 548 -5.46 -4.61 20.61
C LYS A 548 -4.01 -4.48 20.16
N VAL A 549 -3.79 -4.05 18.92
CA VAL A 549 -2.47 -4.00 18.29
C VAL A 549 -1.98 -2.56 18.22
N ALA A 550 -0.76 -2.33 18.68
CA ALA A 550 0.02 -1.14 18.39
C ALA A 550 1.02 -1.46 17.26
N VAL A 551 1.02 -0.70 16.18
CA VAL A 551 1.98 -0.81 15.08
C VAL A 551 2.88 0.41 15.10
N VAL A 552 4.19 0.24 15.04
CA VAL A 552 5.15 1.34 14.92
C VAL A 552 5.93 1.17 13.62
N LEU A 553 5.83 2.16 12.74
CA LEU A 553 6.62 2.27 11.52
C LEU A 553 7.86 3.12 11.85
N CYS A 554 9.05 2.49 11.84
CA CYS A 554 10.30 3.15 12.20
C CYS A 554 11.28 3.13 11.01
N SER A 555 11.59 4.30 10.47
CA SER A 555 12.57 4.52 9.40
C SER A 555 12.90 6.01 9.34
N ALA A 556 14.09 6.42 8.90
CA ALA A 556 14.37 7.85 8.67
C ALA A 556 13.40 8.49 7.64
N THR A 557 12.78 7.65 6.80
CA THR A 557 11.86 8.05 5.75
C THR A 557 10.43 7.52 6.00
N ALA A 558 10.08 7.17 7.24
CA ALA A 558 8.78 6.56 7.57
C ALA A 558 7.56 7.41 7.19
N SER A 559 7.70 8.74 7.25
CA SER A 559 6.70 9.73 6.89
C SER A 559 6.74 10.16 5.42
N SER A 560 7.63 9.59 4.60
CA SER A 560 7.76 9.93 3.17
C SER A 560 6.41 9.81 2.46
N GLU A 561 6.07 10.84 1.68
CA GLU A 561 4.81 10.93 0.95
C GLU A 561 4.75 10.05 -0.31
N SER A 562 5.89 9.52 -0.77
CA SER A 562 5.90 8.67 -1.97
C SER A 562 5.19 7.35 -1.71
N VAL A 563 4.11 7.12 -2.46
CA VAL A 563 3.36 5.87 -2.38
C VAL A 563 4.09 4.74 -3.11
N ILE A 564 5.08 5.03 -3.95
CA ILE A 564 5.87 4.01 -4.65
C ILE A 564 6.94 3.40 -3.74
N SER A 565 7.63 4.19 -2.92
CA SER A 565 8.66 3.68 -1.98
C SER A 565 8.17 3.40 -0.56
N ASN A 566 7.00 3.87 -0.17
CA ASN A 566 6.48 3.72 1.20
C ASN A 566 5.06 3.11 1.23
N PHE A 567 4.45 3.04 2.42
CA PHE A 567 3.01 2.92 2.59
C PHE A 567 2.32 4.24 2.23
N ASP A 568 1.07 4.20 1.77
CA ASP A 568 0.25 5.41 1.64
C ASP A 568 -0.21 5.89 3.02
N ILE A 569 0.60 6.76 3.63
CA ILE A 569 0.35 7.33 4.95
C ILE A 569 -0.93 8.17 4.97
N GLU A 570 -1.20 8.94 3.92
CA GLU A 570 -2.40 9.78 3.89
C GLU A 570 -3.68 8.94 3.80
N TYR A 571 -3.66 7.85 3.01
CA TYR A 571 -4.74 6.88 3.01
C TYR A 571 -4.94 6.26 4.40
N LEU A 572 -3.87 5.84 5.08
CA LEU A 572 -3.96 5.27 6.43
C LEU A 572 -4.53 6.29 7.44
N MET A 573 -4.14 7.56 7.36
CA MET A 573 -4.71 8.64 8.18
C MET A 573 -6.20 8.86 7.88
N SER A 574 -6.62 8.71 6.62
CA SER A 574 -8.04 8.79 6.23
C SER A 574 -8.85 7.59 6.76
N ALA A 575 -8.29 6.37 6.69
CA ALA A 575 -8.97 5.14 7.06
C ALA A 575 -8.99 4.86 8.57
N LEU A 576 -7.93 5.23 9.30
CA LEU A 576 -7.76 4.97 10.73
C LEU A 576 -8.02 6.21 11.62
N GLY A 577 -8.06 7.41 11.03
CA GLY A 577 -8.35 8.65 11.74
C GLY A 577 -7.38 8.92 12.89
N ARG A 578 -7.93 9.22 14.07
CA ARG A 578 -7.18 9.56 15.31
C ARG A 578 -6.31 8.44 15.86
N LYS A 579 -6.37 7.24 15.29
CA LYS A 579 -5.49 6.11 15.65
C LYS A 579 -4.12 6.20 14.98
N VAL A 580 -3.91 7.12 14.03
CA VAL A 580 -2.59 7.39 13.46
C VAL A 580 -1.92 8.51 14.24
N HIS A 581 -0.69 8.27 14.67
CA HIS A 581 0.10 9.18 15.47
C HIS A 581 1.41 9.49 14.74
N LEU A 582 1.60 10.75 14.37
CA LEU A 582 2.87 11.25 13.84
C LEU A 582 3.80 11.62 15.00
N LEU A 583 5.11 11.62 14.74
CA LEU A 583 6.08 12.17 15.67
C LEU A 583 5.85 13.68 15.83
N ASP A 584 5.88 14.18 17.06
CA ASP A 584 5.65 15.60 17.34
C ASP A 584 6.80 16.46 16.80
N ARG A 585 6.47 17.67 16.32
CA ARG A 585 7.46 18.60 15.73
C ARG A 585 8.50 19.05 16.76
N GLU A 586 8.11 19.24 18.02
CA GLU A 586 9.05 19.63 19.08
C GLU A 586 10.00 18.47 19.41
N ASP A 587 9.49 17.24 19.45
CA ASP A 587 10.30 16.03 19.67
C ASP A 587 11.31 15.82 18.54
N SER A 588 10.91 16.00 17.28
CA SER A 588 11.79 15.96 16.10
C SER A 588 12.89 17.03 16.16
N ARG A 589 12.53 18.29 16.45
CA ARG A 589 13.50 19.40 16.55
C ARG A 589 14.50 19.17 17.67
N LYS A 590 14.03 18.78 18.86
CA LYS A 590 14.89 18.50 20.00
C LYS A 590 15.81 17.30 19.73
N PHE A 591 15.35 16.30 19.00
CA PHE A 591 16.20 15.20 18.54
C PHE A 591 17.32 15.71 17.61
N GLU A 592 16.99 16.54 16.62
CA GLU A 592 18.01 17.15 15.73
C GLU A 592 19.05 17.93 16.52
N GLU A 593 18.63 18.82 17.42
CA GLU A 593 19.52 19.64 18.26
C GLU A 593 20.48 18.77 19.09
N LEU A 594 19.95 17.68 19.67
CA LEU A 594 20.75 16.75 20.46
C LEU A 594 21.71 15.93 19.59
N VAL A 595 21.29 15.52 18.40
CA VAL A 595 22.17 14.83 17.44
C VAL A 595 23.29 15.76 16.98
N GLU A 596 22.97 16.99 16.59
CA GLU A 596 23.96 17.97 16.14
C GLU A 596 24.97 18.30 17.25
N ALA A 597 24.52 18.41 18.50
CA ALA A 597 25.40 18.62 19.65
C ALA A 597 26.40 17.48 19.90
N THR A 598 26.19 16.28 19.35
CA THR A 598 27.15 15.15 19.44
C THR A 598 28.22 15.17 18.35
N TYR A 599 28.10 16.02 17.33
CA TYR A 599 29.12 16.17 16.29
C TYR A 599 30.34 16.94 16.80
N PRO A 600 31.53 16.71 16.22
CA PRO A 600 32.70 17.52 16.53
C PRO A 600 32.48 18.98 16.11
N SER A 601 32.85 19.93 16.99
CA SER A 601 32.60 21.37 16.79
C SER A 601 33.24 21.97 15.53
N ARG A 602 34.38 21.43 15.08
CA ARG A 602 35.11 21.92 13.91
C ARG A 602 34.64 21.30 12.59
N HIS A 603 33.80 20.27 12.64
CA HIS A 603 33.40 19.51 11.46
C HIS A 603 32.40 20.27 10.59
N GLN A 604 32.70 20.30 9.28
CA GLN A 604 31.92 20.97 8.25
C GLN A 604 31.48 20.00 7.15
N VAL A 605 30.39 20.36 6.46
CA VAL A 605 29.89 19.63 5.29
C VAL A 605 30.03 20.55 4.09
N GLU A 606 30.72 20.09 3.06
CA GLU A 606 30.91 20.80 1.79
C GLU A 606 30.07 20.13 0.71
N VAL A 607 29.22 20.91 0.04
CA VAL A 607 28.33 20.43 -1.01
C VAL A 607 28.83 20.94 -2.35
N VAL A 608 29.00 20.04 -3.32
CA VAL A 608 29.61 20.35 -4.63
C VAL A 608 28.72 19.85 -5.76
N PRO A 609 28.18 20.74 -6.62
CA PRO A 609 27.40 20.35 -7.79
C PRO A 609 28.30 19.89 -8.94
N LEU A 610 27.91 18.81 -9.62
CA LEU A 610 28.51 18.36 -10.88
C LEU A 610 27.59 18.74 -12.02
N GLU A 611 28.01 19.76 -12.79
CA GLU A 611 27.19 20.43 -13.81
C GLU A 611 26.89 19.56 -15.03
N HIS A 612 25.71 19.75 -15.61
CA HIS A 612 25.33 19.07 -16.86
C HIS A 612 26.04 19.68 -18.08
N TYR A 613 27.03 18.97 -18.64
CA TYR A 613 27.70 19.45 -19.85
C TYR A 613 26.85 19.24 -21.10
N MET A 614 26.41 20.35 -21.70
CA MET A 614 25.65 20.37 -22.95
C MET A 614 26.58 20.55 -24.17
N PHE A 615 26.59 19.57 -25.06
CA PHE A 615 27.27 19.71 -26.35
C PHE A 615 26.52 20.71 -27.24
N LYS A 616 27.24 21.69 -27.80
CA LYS A 616 26.67 22.63 -28.80
C LYS A 616 26.20 21.93 -30.07
N ASP A 617 26.85 20.81 -30.43
CA ASP A 617 26.51 19.96 -31.57
C ASP A 617 26.67 18.48 -31.16
N SER A 618 25.56 17.74 -31.18
CA SER A 618 25.48 16.36 -30.74
C SER A 618 25.82 15.34 -31.84
N ARG A 619 26.25 15.79 -33.03
CA ARG A 619 26.72 14.89 -34.09
C ARG A 619 28.10 14.31 -33.76
N LYS A 620 28.26 13.02 -34.08
CA LYS A 620 29.44 12.21 -33.73
C LYS A 620 30.78 12.86 -34.08
N GLU A 621 30.89 13.47 -35.26
CA GLU A 621 32.11 14.13 -35.74
C GLU A 621 32.48 15.39 -34.94
N HIS A 622 31.49 16.06 -34.36
CA HIS A 622 31.65 17.33 -33.63
C HIS A 622 31.80 17.16 -32.12
N MET A 623 31.48 15.98 -31.57
CA MET A 623 31.69 15.71 -30.15
C MET A 623 33.17 15.47 -29.84
N THR A 624 33.81 16.43 -29.19
CA THR A 624 35.19 16.39 -28.67
C THR A 624 35.19 16.39 -27.14
N LEU A 625 36.26 15.93 -26.50
CA LEU A 625 36.41 16.02 -25.05
C LEU A 625 36.46 17.50 -24.65
N PRO A 626 35.56 17.99 -23.77
CA PRO A 626 35.59 19.38 -23.33
C PRO A 626 36.86 19.69 -22.54
N GLU A 627 37.38 20.91 -22.69
CA GLU A 627 38.65 21.32 -22.09
C GLU A 627 38.62 21.24 -20.56
N LYS A 628 37.48 21.57 -19.92
CA LYS A 628 37.24 21.41 -18.47
C LYS A 628 37.63 20.01 -17.98
N TYR A 629 37.16 18.96 -18.67
CA TYR A 629 37.43 17.58 -18.27
C TYR A 629 38.82 17.11 -18.71
N LYS A 630 39.36 17.65 -19.80
CA LYS A 630 40.71 17.32 -20.26
C LYS A 630 41.77 17.73 -19.23
N GLN A 631 41.57 18.87 -18.57
CA GLN A 631 42.45 19.38 -17.51
C GLN A 631 42.40 18.57 -16.20
N MET A 632 41.42 17.68 -16.03
CA MET A 632 41.30 16.82 -14.84
C MET A 632 42.15 15.54 -14.93
N PHE A 633 42.75 15.26 -16.09
CA PHE A 633 43.68 14.15 -16.29
C PHE A 633 45.12 14.55 -15.95
N CYS A 634 45.96 13.57 -15.63
CA CYS A 634 47.40 13.77 -15.43
C CYS A 634 48.04 14.43 -16.67
N GLU A 635 48.87 15.46 -16.46
CA GLU A 635 49.52 16.23 -17.54
C GLU A 635 50.27 15.32 -18.53
N ASP A 636 51.03 14.35 -18.02
CA ASP A 636 51.77 13.40 -18.85
C ASP A 636 50.84 12.56 -19.75
N ALA A 637 49.69 12.13 -19.25
CA ALA A 637 48.72 11.36 -20.04
C ALA A 637 48.10 12.18 -21.18
N VAL A 638 47.96 13.49 -20.96
CA VAL A 638 47.48 14.45 -21.96
C VAL A 638 48.57 14.70 -23.02
N GLU A 639 49.80 14.95 -22.59
CA GLU A 639 50.95 15.18 -23.48
C GLU A 639 51.28 13.96 -24.36
N GLU A 640 51.18 12.75 -23.80
CA GLU A 640 51.34 11.48 -24.52
C GLU A 640 50.15 11.16 -25.46
N GLY A 641 49.13 12.02 -25.49
CA GLY A 641 47.94 11.87 -26.34
C GLY A 641 47.08 10.65 -26.02
N LEU A 642 47.21 10.08 -24.80
CA LEU A 642 46.43 8.91 -24.37
C LEU A 642 44.97 9.28 -24.11
N VAL A 643 44.73 10.47 -23.54
CA VAL A 643 43.38 10.98 -23.26
C VAL A 643 42.56 11.17 -24.54
N ASP A 644 43.14 11.78 -25.58
CA ASP A 644 42.46 11.98 -26.87
C ASP A 644 42.18 10.64 -27.58
N ARG A 645 43.11 9.67 -27.47
CA ARG A 645 42.93 8.30 -27.99
C ARG A 645 41.79 7.56 -27.27
N TRP A 646 41.79 7.58 -25.94
CA TRP A 646 40.72 7.03 -25.10
C TRP A 646 39.35 7.61 -25.48
N PHE A 647 39.24 8.93 -25.57
CA PHE A 647 37.98 9.59 -25.90
C PHE A 647 37.49 9.21 -27.30
N LYS A 648 38.39 9.15 -28.29
CA LYS A 648 38.07 8.73 -29.66
C LYS A 648 37.49 7.31 -29.71
N LEU A 649 38.06 6.37 -28.96
CA LEU A 649 37.57 4.99 -28.87
C LEU A 649 36.22 4.92 -28.17
N THR A 650 36.09 5.61 -27.04
CA THR A 650 34.86 5.71 -26.26
C THR A 650 33.71 6.26 -27.11
N ARG A 651 33.94 7.37 -27.81
CA ARG A 651 32.99 7.97 -28.75
C ARG A 651 32.57 7.01 -29.85
N ARG A 652 33.51 6.27 -30.44
CA ARG A 652 33.18 5.25 -31.44
C ARG A 652 32.31 4.14 -30.87
N LYS A 653 32.56 3.70 -29.63
CA LYS A 653 31.80 2.65 -28.95
C LYS A 653 30.38 3.11 -28.60
N ILE A 654 30.24 4.27 -27.95
CA ILE A 654 28.93 4.82 -27.55
C ILE A 654 28.03 4.99 -28.76
N PHE A 655 28.50 5.64 -29.84
CA PHE A 655 27.71 5.83 -31.06
C PHE A 655 27.43 4.54 -31.85
N ARG A 656 28.10 3.42 -31.55
CA ARG A 656 27.73 2.10 -32.12
C ARG A 656 26.58 1.46 -31.34
N GLN A 657 26.41 1.83 -30.07
CA GLN A 657 25.43 1.24 -29.17
C GLN A 657 24.18 2.12 -29.01
N ALA A 658 24.33 3.44 -29.10
CA ALA A 658 23.26 4.40 -28.97
C ALA A 658 22.32 4.38 -30.18
N SER A 659 21.03 4.48 -29.90
CA SER A 659 19.95 4.53 -30.89
C SER A 659 19.80 5.91 -31.52
N ASN A 660 20.16 6.97 -30.80
CA ASN A 660 20.11 8.36 -31.22
C ASN A 660 21.21 9.21 -30.54
N ALA A 661 21.32 10.49 -30.92
CA ALA A 661 22.33 11.39 -30.40
C ALA A 661 22.13 11.72 -28.91
N ASP A 662 20.88 11.84 -28.45
CA ASP A 662 20.56 12.19 -27.06
C ASP A 662 20.99 11.07 -26.09
N GLU A 663 20.82 9.80 -26.48
CA GLU A 663 21.31 8.65 -25.73
C GLU A 663 22.85 8.67 -25.65
N ALA A 664 23.53 9.04 -26.73
CA ALA A 664 24.99 9.20 -26.71
C ALA A 664 25.43 10.34 -25.78
N VAL A 665 24.76 11.49 -25.83
CA VAL A 665 25.01 12.64 -24.93
C VAL A 665 24.82 12.24 -23.46
N PHE A 666 23.74 11.52 -23.15
CA PHE A 666 23.47 11.05 -21.80
C PHE A 666 24.53 10.06 -21.28
N GLU A 667 25.01 9.15 -22.13
CA GLU A 667 26.12 8.24 -21.78
C GLU A 667 27.44 8.98 -21.55
N PHE A 668 27.73 10.05 -22.33
CA PHE A 668 28.88 10.91 -22.08
C PHE A 668 28.75 11.70 -20.78
N TYR A 669 27.56 12.22 -20.48
CA TYR A 669 27.30 12.93 -19.24
C TYR A 669 27.69 12.07 -18.03
N ARG A 670 27.29 10.80 -18.00
CA ARG A 670 27.68 9.85 -16.94
C ARG A 670 29.18 9.61 -16.83
N ILE A 671 29.89 9.60 -17.96
CA ILE A 671 31.35 9.46 -17.98
C ILE A 671 32.01 10.71 -17.39
N PHE A 672 31.52 11.91 -17.75
CA PHE A 672 32.03 13.17 -17.24
C PHE A 672 31.82 13.32 -15.74
N GLN A 673 30.66 12.91 -15.22
CA GLN A 673 30.41 12.81 -13.79
C GLN A 673 31.44 11.96 -13.06
N PHE A 674 31.81 10.81 -13.63
CA PHE A 674 32.85 9.95 -13.05
C PHE A 674 34.24 10.62 -13.10
N ILE A 675 34.60 11.31 -14.19
CA ILE A 675 35.87 12.04 -14.29
C ILE A 675 35.96 13.07 -13.18
N GLU A 676 34.94 13.91 -13.02
CA GLU A 676 34.93 14.99 -12.04
C GLU A 676 34.94 14.46 -10.60
N ALA A 677 34.10 13.45 -10.30
CA ALA A 677 34.07 12.82 -8.97
C ALA A 677 35.39 12.10 -8.62
N TYR A 678 36.00 11.39 -9.57
CA TYR A 678 37.27 10.69 -9.33
C TYR A 678 38.45 11.66 -9.23
N HIS A 679 38.46 12.73 -10.03
CA HIS A 679 39.44 13.81 -9.90
C HIS A 679 39.35 14.47 -8.52
N TRP A 680 38.14 14.76 -8.05
CA TRP A 680 37.92 15.32 -6.71
C TRP A 680 38.41 14.38 -5.61
N PHE A 681 38.01 13.10 -5.69
CA PHE A 681 38.46 12.05 -4.79
C PHE A 681 39.98 11.97 -4.73
N HIS A 682 40.66 11.91 -5.88
CA HIS A 682 42.10 11.74 -5.93
C HIS A 682 42.85 12.99 -5.47
N GLY A 683 42.44 14.18 -5.93
CA GLY A 683 43.13 15.45 -5.69
C GLY A 683 43.03 16.01 -4.27
N HIS A 684 42.10 15.52 -3.45
CA HIS A 684 41.96 15.92 -2.04
C HIS A 684 42.63 14.91 -1.10
N ASP A 685 43.67 15.32 -0.40
CA ASP A 685 44.44 14.45 0.50
C ASP A 685 43.64 13.95 1.71
N ASP A 686 42.63 14.71 2.15
CA ASP A 686 41.76 14.40 3.28
C ASP A 686 40.64 13.41 2.94
N ILE A 687 40.38 13.14 1.65
CA ILE A 687 39.42 12.13 1.21
C ILE A 687 40.14 10.78 1.09
N HIS A 688 40.02 9.93 2.12
CA HIS A 688 40.53 8.56 2.09
C HIS A 688 39.50 7.56 1.54
N SER A 689 38.22 7.85 1.72
CA SER A 689 37.14 6.93 1.38
C SER A 689 35.98 7.69 0.73
N MET A 690 35.59 7.29 -0.49
CA MET A 690 34.44 7.89 -1.20
C MET A 690 33.43 6.86 -1.70
N LEU A 691 32.15 7.07 -1.40
CA LEU A 691 31.04 6.32 -1.99
C LEU A 691 30.61 6.97 -3.31
N PHE A 692 30.43 6.18 -4.36
CA PHE A 692 29.90 6.65 -5.65
C PHE A 692 28.61 5.87 -5.96
N PHE A 693 27.46 6.51 -5.75
CA PHE A 693 26.15 5.91 -6.00
C PHE A 693 25.67 6.22 -7.42
N GLN A 694 25.29 5.17 -8.15
CA GLN A 694 24.72 5.26 -9.50
C GLN A 694 23.42 4.44 -9.64
N ASN A 695 22.70 4.67 -10.74
CA ASN A 695 21.45 3.98 -11.04
C ASN A 695 21.64 2.54 -11.54
N ARG A 696 22.75 2.28 -12.25
CA ARG A 696 23.04 0.98 -12.87
C ARG A 696 23.95 0.13 -11.97
N ALA A 697 24.01 -1.17 -12.26
CA ALA A 697 24.93 -2.09 -11.59
C ALA A 697 26.37 -1.56 -11.61
N ALA A 698 27.12 -1.74 -10.50
CA ALA A 698 28.49 -1.26 -10.33
C ALA A 698 29.41 -1.50 -11.54
N HIS A 699 29.30 -2.69 -12.16
CA HIS A 699 30.19 -3.14 -13.22
C HIS A 699 29.85 -2.64 -14.63
N THR A 700 28.76 -1.90 -14.84
CA THR A 700 28.30 -1.51 -16.18
C THR A 700 29.37 -0.79 -17.00
N TYR A 701 30.17 0.08 -16.38
CA TYR A 701 31.26 0.82 -17.02
C TYR A 701 32.65 0.42 -16.52
N GLN A 702 32.81 -0.79 -15.98
CA GLN A 702 34.02 -1.19 -15.25
C GLN A 702 35.32 -0.93 -16.02
N LYS A 703 35.38 -1.35 -17.28
CA LYS A 703 36.58 -1.16 -18.12
C LYS A 703 36.84 0.32 -18.42
N GLN A 704 35.77 1.08 -18.65
CA GLN A 704 35.85 2.51 -18.94
C GLN A 704 36.37 3.31 -17.72
N MET A 705 35.77 3.07 -16.55
CA MET A 705 36.08 3.77 -15.30
C MET A 705 37.50 3.46 -14.81
N ASN A 706 37.97 2.21 -14.91
CA ASN A 706 39.35 1.88 -14.56
C ASN A 706 40.38 2.62 -15.43
N VAL A 707 40.16 2.67 -16.75
CA VAL A 707 41.08 3.38 -17.66
C VAL A 707 41.09 4.87 -17.35
N ILE A 708 39.91 5.48 -17.15
CA ILE A 708 39.81 6.90 -16.75
C ILE A 708 40.57 7.14 -15.43
N ALA A 709 40.33 6.32 -14.42
CA ALA A 709 40.98 6.42 -13.11
C ALA A 709 42.52 6.39 -13.24
N CYS A 710 43.06 5.42 -14.00
CA CYS A 710 44.50 5.31 -14.24
C CYS A 710 45.11 6.50 -15.01
N LEU A 711 44.32 7.15 -15.88
CA LEU A 711 44.75 8.34 -16.62
C LEU A 711 44.66 9.61 -15.76
N ILE A 712 43.76 9.66 -14.77
CA ILE A 712 43.65 10.77 -13.83
C ILE A 712 44.77 10.72 -12.79
N ASP A 713 44.98 9.57 -12.14
CA ASP A 713 45.97 9.43 -11.06
C ASP A 713 47.41 9.11 -11.53
N GLY A 714 47.61 8.96 -12.84
CA GLY A 714 48.92 8.68 -13.42
C GLY A 714 49.41 7.22 -13.25
N SER A 715 48.63 6.33 -12.63
CA SER A 715 49.00 4.93 -12.43
C SER A 715 49.11 4.13 -13.73
N TYR A 716 48.60 4.67 -14.85
CA TYR A 716 48.77 4.11 -16.20
C TYR A 716 50.24 3.81 -16.53
N LYS A 717 51.18 4.63 -16.04
CA LYS A 717 52.64 4.44 -16.28
C LYS A 717 53.15 3.10 -15.75
N GLN A 718 52.61 2.64 -14.61
CA GLN A 718 52.97 1.34 -14.06
C GLN A 718 52.30 0.20 -14.85
N LYS A 719 51.07 0.41 -15.30
CA LYS A 719 50.34 -0.58 -16.11
C LYS A 719 51.00 -0.79 -17.47
N MET A 720 51.42 0.29 -18.13
CA MET A 720 52.16 0.23 -19.41
C MET A 720 53.52 -0.47 -19.29
N LYS A 721 54.22 -0.37 -18.16
CA LYS A 721 55.47 -1.10 -17.92
C LYS A 721 55.28 -2.62 -17.77
N ASN A 722 54.09 -3.06 -17.40
CA ASN A 722 53.78 -4.48 -17.25
C ASN A 722 53.21 -5.11 -18.54
N ASP A 723 52.77 -4.29 -19.50
CA ASP A 723 52.23 -4.68 -20.81
C ASP A 723 53.34 -4.67 -21.90
N ASP A 724 54.47 -5.33 -21.63
CA ASP A 724 55.78 -5.27 -22.35
C ASP A 724 55.78 -5.62 -23.87
N HIS A 725 54.63 -5.76 -24.54
CA HIS A 725 54.52 -6.28 -25.91
C HIS A 725 53.57 -5.55 -26.88
N MET A 726 53.16 -4.30 -26.64
CA MET A 726 52.33 -3.54 -27.60
C MET A 726 52.90 -2.14 -27.90
N GLU A 727 53.13 -1.82 -29.18
CA GLU A 727 53.55 -0.48 -29.64
C GLU A 727 52.44 0.58 -29.42
N ASP A 728 51.16 0.18 -29.45
CA ASP A 728 50.01 1.02 -29.08
C ASP A 728 49.00 0.22 -28.23
N VAL A 729 48.93 0.54 -26.93
CA VAL A 729 48.06 -0.12 -25.94
C VAL A 729 46.56 0.04 -26.28
N PHE A 730 46.21 1.01 -27.13
CA PHE A 730 44.83 1.27 -27.56
C PHE A 730 44.47 0.65 -28.94
N GLU A 731 45.40 -0.06 -29.60
CA GLU A 731 45.20 -0.61 -30.96
C GLU A 731 44.03 -1.60 -31.04
N SER A 732 43.90 -2.47 -30.04
CA SER A 732 42.85 -3.50 -29.95
C SER A 732 41.57 -3.06 -29.23
N GLY A 733 41.52 -1.82 -28.72
CA GLY A 733 40.40 -1.27 -27.95
C GLY A 733 40.87 -0.60 -26.66
N LEU A 734 39.99 -0.52 -25.66
CA LEU A 734 40.39 -0.05 -24.33
C LEU A 734 41.27 -1.13 -23.66
N PRO A 735 42.32 -0.75 -22.90
CA PRO A 735 43.10 -1.71 -22.14
C PRO A 735 42.34 -2.26 -20.93
N ASP A 736 42.72 -3.44 -20.45
CA ASP A 736 42.14 -4.09 -19.27
C ASP A 736 42.86 -3.68 -17.98
N TRP A 737 43.15 -2.39 -17.84
CA TRP A 737 43.76 -1.85 -16.63
C TRP A 737 42.83 -1.99 -15.42
N GLN A 738 43.43 -2.25 -14.26
CA GLN A 738 42.74 -2.23 -12.96
C GLN A 738 43.42 -1.18 -12.08
N ASN A 739 42.63 -0.23 -11.59
CA ASN A 739 43.07 0.82 -10.70
C ASN A 739 42.98 0.35 -9.24
N GLU A 740 44.01 0.63 -8.44
CA GLU A 740 44.09 0.13 -7.05
C GLU A 740 43.21 0.92 -6.07
N HIS A 741 42.87 2.17 -6.42
CA HIS A 741 42.00 3.04 -5.62
C HIS A 741 40.53 2.94 -6.01
N LEU A 742 40.16 2.13 -7.01
CA LEU A 742 38.79 1.99 -7.49
C LEU A 742 38.26 0.58 -7.23
N PHE A 743 37.16 0.48 -6.48
CA PHE A 743 36.47 -0.79 -6.25
C PHE A 743 35.02 -0.70 -6.70
N MET A 744 34.55 -1.72 -7.41
CA MET A 744 33.17 -1.81 -7.92
C MET A 744 32.52 -3.07 -7.38
N SER A 745 31.39 -2.93 -6.69
CA SER A 745 30.60 -4.07 -6.24
C SER A 745 29.16 -3.71 -5.93
N ASN A 746 28.25 -4.64 -6.20
CA ASN A 746 26.87 -4.61 -5.73
C ASN A 746 26.63 -5.56 -4.53
N SER A 747 27.69 -6.22 -4.05
CA SER A 747 27.65 -7.23 -2.99
C SER A 747 28.24 -6.65 -1.71
N LEU A 748 27.42 -6.58 -0.65
CA LEU A 748 27.86 -6.10 0.66
C LEU A 748 28.97 -6.98 1.24
N LYS A 749 28.87 -8.31 1.06
CA LYS A 749 29.87 -9.27 1.52
C LYS A 749 31.25 -8.99 0.89
N ASP A 750 31.29 -8.75 -0.43
CA ASP A 750 32.53 -8.38 -1.11
C ASP A 750 33.13 -7.08 -0.57
N VAL A 751 32.29 -6.09 -0.25
CA VAL A 751 32.75 -4.81 0.32
C VAL A 751 33.28 -5.01 1.74
N GLU A 752 32.61 -5.79 2.58
CA GLU A 752 33.07 -6.12 3.94
C GLU A 752 34.44 -6.82 3.89
N ASP A 753 34.58 -7.84 3.06
CA ASP A 753 35.77 -8.69 2.99
C ASP A 753 36.96 -8.00 2.31
N LYS A 754 36.72 -7.23 1.24
CA LYS A 754 37.78 -6.68 0.37
C LYS A 754 38.04 -5.20 0.54
N VAL A 755 37.12 -4.43 1.12
CA VAL A 755 37.25 -2.97 1.27
C VAL A 755 37.31 -2.59 2.74
N LEU A 756 36.26 -2.84 3.52
CA LEU A 756 36.19 -2.36 4.90
C LEU A 756 37.28 -2.95 5.80
N LYS A 757 37.61 -4.24 5.61
CA LYS A 757 38.71 -4.89 6.33
C LYS A 757 40.07 -4.26 6.02
N ARG A 758 40.33 -3.98 4.73
CA ARG A 758 41.60 -3.41 4.25
C ARG A 758 41.76 -1.92 4.56
N LEU A 759 40.65 -1.19 4.63
CA LEU A 759 40.63 0.15 5.20
C LEU A 759 40.95 0.07 6.70
N SER A 760 40.24 -0.80 7.44
CA SER A 760 40.39 -0.93 8.90
C SER A 760 41.80 -1.32 9.36
N ASP A 761 42.51 -2.16 8.61
CA ASP A 761 43.89 -2.59 8.93
C ASP A 761 44.98 -1.69 8.33
N GLY A 762 44.59 -0.65 7.58
CA GLY A 762 45.51 0.29 6.94
C GLY A 762 46.24 -0.26 5.71
N SER A 763 45.90 -1.46 5.20
CA SER A 763 46.51 -2.03 3.99
C SER A 763 46.10 -1.33 2.69
N ILE A 764 45.04 -0.53 2.72
CA ILE A 764 44.72 0.46 1.68
C ILE A 764 44.56 1.82 2.35
N SER A 765 45.26 2.83 1.83
CA SER A 765 45.18 4.21 2.33
C SER A 765 44.06 5.04 1.69
N LYS A 766 43.59 4.66 0.50
CA LYS A 766 42.61 5.44 -0.27
C LYS A 766 41.77 4.57 -1.22
N VAL A 767 40.44 4.66 -1.15
CA VAL A 767 39.51 3.89 -2.02
C VAL A 767 38.21 4.63 -2.35
N MET A 768 37.79 4.56 -3.62
CA MET A 768 36.46 4.89 -4.09
C MET A 768 35.65 3.61 -4.34
N LEU A 769 34.47 3.52 -3.73
CA LEU A 769 33.52 2.42 -3.92
C LEU A 769 32.39 2.84 -4.85
N VAL A 770 32.37 2.28 -6.06
CA VAL A 770 31.29 2.46 -7.04
C VAL A 770 30.23 1.37 -6.84
N THR A 771 28.98 1.78 -6.63
CA THR A 771 27.87 0.88 -6.35
C THR A 771 26.52 1.41 -6.87
N ALA A 772 25.55 0.51 -7.04
CA ALA A 772 24.19 0.93 -7.38
C ALA A 772 23.38 1.29 -6.12
N TYR A 773 22.47 2.27 -6.20
CA TYR A 773 21.54 2.59 -5.10
C TYR A 773 20.82 1.34 -4.53
N GLY A 774 20.40 0.42 -5.40
CA GLY A 774 19.70 -0.81 -5.00
C GLY A 774 20.59 -1.91 -4.38
N SER A 775 21.91 -1.75 -4.35
CA SER A 775 22.85 -2.79 -3.92
C SER A 775 22.90 -2.96 -2.40
N PHE A 776 22.94 -1.84 -1.67
CA PHE A 776 23.04 -1.84 -0.21
C PHE A 776 21.66 -1.60 0.39
N LYS A 777 20.91 -2.68 0.56
CA LYS A 777 19.60 -2.67 1.23
C LYS A 777 19.66 -2.01 2.62
N ALA A 778 18.50 -1.62 3.16
CA ALA A 778 18.38 -1.03 4.50
C ALA A 778 19.08 -1.89 5.56
N GLY A 779 19.86 -1.29 6.46
CA GLY A 779 20.69 -2.03 7.44
C GLY A 779 22.11 -2.41 7.03
N ALA A 780 22.58 -2.10 5.81
CA ALA A 780 24.01 -2.24 5.47
C ALA A 780 24.89 -1.29 6.31
N ASN A 781 25.87 -1.82 7.05
CA ASN A 781 26.86 -1.06 7.80
C ASN A 781 28.12 -0.91 6.96
N LEU A 782 28.49 0.33 6.64
CA LEU A 782 29.68 0.66 5.83
C LEU A 782 30.78 1.34 6.65
N GLN A 783 30.56 1.51 7.96
CA GLN A 783 31.56 2.05 8.90
C GLN A 783 32.75 1.09 8.99
N TYR A 784 33.96 1.63 9.04
CA TYR A 784 35.18 0.87 9.23
C TYR A 784 35.95 1.39 10.46
N LYS A 785 36.81 0.55 11.04
CA LYS A 785 37.64 0.91 12.19
C LYS A 785 38.67 1.96 11.78
N ILE A 786 38.93 2.93 12.64
CA ILE A 786 39.86 4.02 12.32
C ILE A 786 41.30 3.47 12.25
N PRO A 787 42.00 3.61 11.12
CA PRO A 787 43.38 3.13 10.98
C PRO A 787 44.36 4.02 11.75
N GLU A 788 45.49 3.46 12.17
CA GLU A 788 46.54 4.25 12.82
C GLU A 788 47.10 5.31 11.87
N GLY A 789 47.22 6.56 12.36
CA GLY A 789 47.84 7.67 11.62
C GLY A 789 46.91 8.45 10.68
N ILE A 790 45.60 8.17 10.67
CA ILE A 790 44.62 9.01 9.95
C ILE A 790 44.12 10.14 10.88
N ASP A 791 44.15 11.37 10.36
CA ASP A 791 43.59 12.53 11.06
C ASP A 791 42.05 12.51 11.04
N TYR A 792 41.43 12.77 12.19
CA TYR A 792 39.98 12.92 12.32
C TYR A 792 39.60 13.79 13.52
N GLU A 793 38.41 14.37 13.47
CA GLU A 793 37.80 15.10 14.57
C GLU A 793 36.87 14.15 15.36
N ARG A 794 37.09 14.07 16.68
CA ARG A 794 36.33 13.18 17.58
C ARG A 794 35.11 13.90 18.14
N GLY A 795 33.91 13.38 17.86
CA GLY A 795 32.67 13.77 18.53
C GLY A 795 32.32 12.85 19.71
N ASP A 796 31.10 12.99 20.21
CA ASP A 796 30.60 12.22 21.35
C ASP A 796 30.29 10.77 20.93
N ASN A 797 31.07 9.81 21.41
CA ASN A 797 30.91 8.40 21.07
C ASN A 797 30.43 7.56 22.27
N TRP A 798 29.74 6.46 21.95
CA TRP A 798 29.36 5.42 22.92
C TRP A 798 30.50 4.42 23.18
N GLU A 799 31.38 4.21 22.21
CA GLU A 799 32.58 3.37 22.38
C GLU A 799 33.66 4.15 23.12
N GLU A 800 34.18 3.56 24.19
CA GLU A 800 35.21 4.16 25.04
C GLU A 800 36.63 3.70 24.63
N ASP A 801 36.75 2.50 24.04
CA ASP A 801 38.02 2.00 23.55
C ASP A 801 38.41 2.68 22.22
N GLU A 802 39.51 3.45 22.26
CA GLU A 802 40.03 4.16 21.08
C GLU A 802 40.39 3.22 19.94
N HIS A 803 40.79 1.99 20.23
CA HIS A 803 41.10 1.00 19.21
C HIS A 803 39.86 0.44 18.54
N GLU A 804 38.66 0.54 19.13
CA GLU A 804 37.43 0.03 18.52
C GLU A 804 36.57 1.14 17.86
N LEU A 805 37.07 2.38 17.89
CA LEU A 805 36.42 3.49 17.22
C LEU A 805 36.30 3.24 15.72
N LYS A 806 35.13 3.62 15.19
CA LYS A 806 34.80 3.55 13.77
C LYS A 806 34.54 4.94 13.23
N LYS A 807 34.80 5.12 11.94
CA LYS A 807 34.40 6.31 11.18
C LYS A 807 33.52 5.93 10.00
N ASP A 808 32.76 6.91 9.53
CA ASP A 808 32.05 6.84 8.25
C ASP A 808 33.00 7.15 7.07
N TRP A 809 32.45 7.11 5.87
CA TRP A 809 33.16 7.50 4.65
C TRP A 809 33.30 9.02 4.56
N ASP A 810 34.39 9.48 3.95
CA ASP A 810 34.78 10.90 3.94
C ASP A 810 34.00 11.71 2.91
N ALA A 811 33.61 11.07 1.80
CA ALA A 811 32.86 11.69 0.72
C ALA A 811 31.79 10.77 0.12
N VAL A 812 30.78 11.37 -0.49
CA VAL A 812 29.76 10.66 -1.28
C VAL A 812 29.49 11.43 -2.58
N TYR A 813 29.36 10.70 -3.69
CA TYR A 813 28.76 11.17 -4.93
C TYR A 813 27.37 10.54 -5.13
N LEU A 814 26.40 11.38 -5.48
CA LEU A 814 25.00 11.04 -5.69
C LEU A 814 24.61 11.32 -7.14
N GLN A 815 24.41 10.27 -7.94
CA GLN A 815 23.83 10.42 -9.28
C GLN A 815 22.32 10.68 -9.20
N SER A 816 21.77 11.48 -10.12
CA SER A 816 20.32 11.75 -10.18
C SER A 816 19.51 10.46 -10.36
N PRO A 817 18.58 10.12 -9.45
CA PRO A 817 17.77 8.91 -9.55
C PRO A 817 16.88 8.89 -10.80
N THR A 818 16.96 7.84 -11.62
CA THR A 818 16.18 7.72 -12.88
C THR A 818 15.19 6.56 -12.91
N SER A 819 15.28 5.63 -11.95
CA SER A 819 14.57 4.34 -11.97
C SER A 819 13.26 4.33 -11.18
N TYR A 820 12.41 5.35 -11.35
CA TYR A 820 11.18 5.52 -10.57
C TYR A 820 10.21 4.32 -10.65
N LEU A 821 9.89 3.86 -11.88
CA LEU A 821 9.20 2.59 -12.14
C LEU A 821 9.93 1.83 -13.25
N SER A 822 10.65 0.76 -12.89
CA SER A 822 11.31 -0.11 -13.87
C SER A 822 10.48 -1.35 -14.19
N PHE A 823 10.44 -1.70 -15.48
CA PHE A 823 9.95 -3.00 -15.94
C PHE A 823 11.16 -3.94 -16.05
N ASN A 824 11.22 -5.01 -15.25
CA ASN A 824 12.31 -5.99 -15.38
C ASN A 824 12.04 -6.84 -16.64
N ASP A 825 12.79 -6.58 -17.71
CA ASP A 825 12.68 -7.29 -18.99
C ASP A 825 13.55 -8.56 -18.99
N ASP A 826 13.39 -9.40 -17.97
CA ASP A 826 13.90 -10.76 -18.06
C ASP A 826 12.95 -11.55 -18.98
N SER A 827 13.50 -12.26 -19.97
CA SER A 827 12.78 -13.04 -20.98
C SER A 827 11.93 -14.21 -20.43
N GLN A 828 11.76 -14.29 -19.11
CA GLN A 828 10.91 -15.25 -18.42
C GLN A 828 9.50 -14.68 -18.18
N GLU A 829 8.47 -15.44 -18.56
CA GLU A 829 7.05 -15.07 -18.40
C GLU A 829 6.69 -14.67 -16.96
N GLN A 830 7.31 -15.31 -15.96
CA GLN A 830 7.10 -14.99 -14.54
C GLN A 830 7.63 -13.60 -14.15
N ALA A 831 8.76 -13.17 -14.73
CA ALA A 831 9.32 -11.85 -14.48
C ALA A 831 8.46 -10.75 -15.11
N PHE A 832 7.93 -11.01 -16.31
CA PHE A 832 6.95 -10.14 -16.96
C PHE A 832 5.69 -9.97 -16.11
N ASP A 833 5.07 -11.07 -15.66
CA ASP A 833 3.85 -11.01 -14.85
C ASP A 833 4.10 -10.24 -13.53
N ALA A 834 5.24 -10.49 -12.86
CA ALA A 834 5.61 -9.74 -11.65
C ALA A 834 5.77 -8.24 -11.92
N GLY A 835 6.40 -7.88 -13.05
CA GLY A 835 6.51 -6.49 -13.52
C GLY A 835 5.14 -5.85 -13.75
N LEU A 836 4.25 -6.53 -14.46
CA LEU A 836 2.90 -6.03 -14.73
C LEU A 836 2.08 -5.86 -13.45
N TYR A 837 2.14 -6.80 -12.50
CA TYR A 837 1.49 -6.65 -11.19
C TYR A 837 2.03 -5.45 -10.40
N ARG A 838 3.36 -5.21 -10.44
CA ARG A 838 3.97 -4.02 -9.80
C ARG A 838 3.43 -2.74 -10.42
N ILE A 839 3.33 -2.68 -11.75
CA ILE A 839 2.75 -1.55 -12.46
C ILE A 839 1.28 -1.35 -12.09
N MET A 840 0.47 -2.42 -12.12
CA MET A 840 -0.96 -2.34 -11.77
C MET A 840 -1.17 -1.75 -10.38
N MET A 841 -0.38 -2.15 -9.38
CA MET A 841 -0.45 -1.53 -8.04
C MET A 841 0.00 -0.07 -8.06
N SER A 842 1.16 0.21 -8.67
CA SER A 842 1.75 1.55 -8.67
C SER A 842 0.83 2.57 -9.32
N LEU A 843 0.23 2.25 -10.47
CA LEU A 843 -0.73 3.13 -11.15
C LEU A 843 -1.98 3.38 -10.30
N MET A 844 -2.46 2.37 -9.57
CA MET A 844 -3.61 2.55 -8.68
C MET A 844 -3.28 3.38 -7.45
N MET A 845 -2.11 3.18 -6.84
CA MET A 845 -1.66 4.02 -5.72
C MET A 845 -1.54 5.49 -6.15
N LEU A 846 -0.95 5.75 -7.33
CA LEU A 846 -0.90 7.10 -7.91
C LEU A 846 -2.28 7.68 -8.23
N ASN A 847 -3.23 6.86 -8.69
CA ASN A 847 -4.61 7.29 -8.94
C ASN A 847 -5.39 7.59 -7.66
N GLU A 848 -5.21 6.81 -6.59
CA GLU A 848 -5.84 7.08 -5.28
C GLU A 848 -5.34 8.40 -4.68
N ARG A 849 -4.09 8.78 -4.94
CA ARG A 849 -3.51 10.09 -4.60
C ARG A 849 -3.85 11.21 -5.59
N SER A 850 -4.61 10.90 -6.65
CA SER A 850 -4.97 11.83 -7.74
C SER A 850 -3.78 12.41 -8.52
N TRP A 851 -2.60 11.79 -8.43
CA TRP A 851 -1.45 12.08 -9.29
C TRP A 851 -1.71 11.68 -10.74
N LEU A 852 -2.54 10.65 -10.94
CA LEU A 852 -3.01 10.21 -12.25
C LEU A 852 -4.55 10.19 -12.29
N THR A 853 -5.12 10.67 -13.38
CA THR A 853 -6.54 10.50 -13.71
C THR A 853 -6.82 9.08 -14.21
N PRO A 854 -8.08 8.59 -14.19
CA PRO A 854 -8.42 7.28 -14.73
C PRO A 854 -7.98 7.07 -16.19
N ASN A 855 -8.07 8.10 -17.02
CA ASN A 855 -7.68 8.02 -18.43
C ASN A 855 -6.16 7.84 -18.59
N GLN A 856 -5.37 8.54 -17.77
CA GLN A 856 -3.91 8.39 -17.76
C GLN A 856 -3.49 7.00 -17.25
N VAL A 857 -4.18 6.44 -16.25
CA VAL A 857 -3.98 5.04 -15.84
C VAL A 857 -4.22 4.09 -17.00
N GLY A 858 -5.30 4.29 -17.77
CA GLY A 858 -5.60 3.49 -18.95
C GLY A 858 -4.48 3.53 -19.99
N HIS A 859 -4.00 4.73 -20.30
CA HIS A 859 -2.87 4.95 -21.20
C HIS A 859 -1.60 4.21 -20.72
N TRP A 860 -1.20 4.40 -19.46
CA TRP A 860 0.02 3.79 -18.93
C TRP A 860 -0.07 2.28 -18.78
N LEU A 861 -1.26 1.75 -18.49
CA LEU A 861 -1.49 0.30 -18.46
C LEU A 861 -1.40 -0.29 -19.87
N GLU A 862 -1.94 0.39 -20.89
CA GLU A 862 -1.77 -0.01 -22.29
C GLU A 862 -0.30 0.02 -22.70
N GLU A 863 0.44 1.08 -22.37
CA GLU A 863 1.88 1.21 -22.62
C GLU A 863 2.69 0.10 -21.93
N ALA A 864 2.35 -0.25 -20.68
CA ALA A 864 3.01 -1.32 -19.95
C ALA A 864 2.77 -2.69 -20.60
N ILE A 865 1.53 -2.99 -21.01
CA ILE A 865 1.19 -4.23 -21.72
C ILE A 865 1.84 -4.25 -23.11
N SER A 866 1.91 -3.10 -23.77
CA SER A 866 2.29 -2.97 -25.18
C SER A 866 3.79 -2.87 -25.43
N LYS A 867 4.44 -1.96 -24.71
CA LYS A 867 5.83 -1.54 -24.93
C LYS A 867 6.75 -1.98 -23.79
N LYS A 868 6.21 -2.58 -22.71
CA LYS A 868 6.97 -2.99 -21.53
C LYS A 868 7.79 -1.86 -20.92
N SER A 869 7.29 -0.64 -20.99
CA SER A 869 7.99 0.54 -20.48
C SER A 869 7.01 1.58 -19.96
N ILE A 870 7.42 2.32 -18.93
CA ILE A 870 6.66 3.44 -18.37
C ILE A 870 7.60 4.63 -18.23
N ARG A 871 7.16 5.78 -18.71
CA ARG A 871 7.88 7.05 -18.60
C ARG A 871 6.86 8.18 -18.49
N PHE A 872 6.43 8.45 -17.26
CA PHE A 872 5.45 9.51 -16.98
C PHE A 872 5.86 10.84 -17.61
N ARG A 873 4.85 11.54 -18.12
CA ARG A 873 4.98 12.89 -18.70
C ARG A 873 4.16 13.91 -17.92
N GLU A 874 3.40 13.45 -16.93
CA GLU A 874 2.47 14.24 -16.14
C GLU A 874 3.18 14.97 -15.00
N ASP A 875 3.03 16.29 -14.96
CA ASP A 875 3.64 17.15 -13.93
C ASP A 875 3.20 16.77 -12.51
N ALA A 876 1.94 16.37 -12.33
CA ALA A 876 1.42 15.91 -11.04
C ALA A 876 2.22 14.73 -10.47
N VAL A 877 2.74 13.82 -11.31
CA VAL A 877 3.55 12.67 -10.86
C VAL A 877 4.94 13.10 -10.40
N ALA A 878 5.41 14.29 -10.79
CA ALA A 878 6.72 14.80 -10.40
C ALA A 878 6.87 14.94 -8.89
N MET A 879 5.80 15.23 -8.14
CA MET A 879 5.83 15.32 -6.68
C MET A 879 6.11 13.98 -6.00
N ASP A 880 5.42 12.90 -6.41
CA ASP A 880 5.72 11.56 -5.87
C ASP A 880 7.12 11.10 -6.30
N LYS A 881 7.52 11.38 -7.55
CA LYS A 881 8.88 11.12 -8.04
C LYS A 881 9.93 11.87 -7.22
N ALA A 882 9.69 13.13 -6.85
CA ALA A 882 10.57 13.92 -6.00
C ALA A 882 10.67 13.30 -4.60
N ALA A 883 9.55 13.00 -3.95
CA ALA A 883 9.53 12.34 -2.64
C ALA A 883 10.24 10.97 -2.64
N TRP A 884 10.06 10.20 -3.72
CA TRP A 884 10.77 8.93 -3.96
C TRP A 884 12.27 9.14 -4.09
N ALA A 885 12.70 10.09 -4.92
CA ALA A 885 14.10 10.39 -5.15
C ALA A 885 14.77 10.87 -3.86
N GLN A 886 14.15 11.81 -3.14
CA GLN A 886 14.61 12.29 -1.85
C GLN A 886 14.77 11.14 -0.84
N THR A 887 13.83 10.20 -0.78
CA THR A 887 13.92 8.99 0.06
C THR A 887 15.17 8.18 -0.25
N MET A 888 15.46 7.94 -1.53
CA MET A 888 16.67 7.22 -1.95
C MET A 888 17.95 7.98 -1.60
N ILE A 889 17.96 9.29 -1.82
CA ILE A 889 19.12 10.15 -1.57
C ILE A 889 19.40 10.26 -0.07
N GLU A 890 18.37 10.46 0.74
CA GLU A 890 18.49 10.53 2.21
C GLU A 890 19.06 9.23 2.78
N GLN A 891 18.64 8.07 2.25
CA GLN A 891 19.20 6.78 2.65
C GLN A 891 20.66 6.59 2.23
N ALA A 892 21.04 7.12 1.06
CA ALA A 892 22.42 7.08 0.56
C ALA A 892 23.33 7.98 1.41
N VAL A 893 22.92 9.23 1.67
CA VAL A 893 23.61 10.17 2.57
C VAL A 893 23.65 9.62 3.99
N GLY A 894 22.57 8.98 4.45
CA GLY A 894 22.51 8.34 5.77
C GLY A 894 23.55 7.23 5.98
N ARG A 895 24.24 6.76 4.93
CA ARG A 895 25.38 5.82 5.06
C ARG A 895 26.64 6.46 5.58
N ILE A 896 26.77 7.78 5.44
CA ILE A 896 27.94 8.55 5.93
C ILE A 896 27.65 9.32 7.23
N CYS A 897 26.49 9.13 7.88
CA CYS A 897 26.01 9.93 9.01
C CYS A 897 25.98 9.20 10.38
N ARG A 898 26.47 7.96 10.47
CA ARG A 898 26.16 7.05 11.59
C ARG A 898 27.11 7.15 12.78
N THR A 899 28.34 7.61 12.56
CA THR A 899 29.39 7.79 13.57
C THR A 899 29.56 9.26 13.92
N ARG A 900 30.29 9.54 15.00
CA ARG A 900 30.66 10.91 15.41
C ARG A 900 32.15 11.20 15.22
N ASN A 901 32.89 10.26 14.67
CA ASN A 901 34.28 10.46 14.25
C ASN A 901 34.26 10.87 12.78
N LYS A 902 34.61 12.13 12.51
CA LYS A 902 34.44 12.74 11.19
C LYS A 902 35.74 13.33 10.70
N PRO A 903 35.98 13.40 9.38
CA PRO A 903 37.00 14.29 8.85
C PRO A 903 36.66 15.75 9.19
N LEU A 904 37.63 16.66 9.00
CA LEU A 904 37.37 18.09 9.16
C LEU A 904 36.24 18.55 8.21
N SER A 905 36.30 18.11 6.96
CA SER A 905 35.29 18.34 5.92
C SER A 905 34.75 17.01 5.41
N THR A 906 33.43 16.85 5.39
CA THR A 906 32.75 15.77 4.64
C THR A 906 32.20 16.33 3.35
N TYR A 907 32.49 15.66 2.24
CA TYR A 907 32.12 16.11 0.90
C TYR A 907 30.87 15.39 0.38
N VAL A 908 29.88 16.16 -0.06
CA VAL A 908 28.67 15.66 -0.72
C VAL A 908 28.64 16.21 -2.15
N LEU A 909 29.10 15.38 -3.09
CA LEU A 909 29.04 15.66 -4.51
C LEU A 909 27.69 15.17 -5.06
N TYR A 910 27.05 15.95 -5.92
CA TYR A 910 25.77 15.53 -6.49
C TYR A 910 25.62 15.94 -7.96
N ASP A 911 24.86 15.14 -8.70
CA ASP A 911 24.41 15.42 -10.06
C ASP A 911 23.46 16.62 -10.07
N GLU A 912 23.79 17.71 -10.78
CA GLU A 912 22.96 18.92 -10.86
C GLU A 912 21.53 18.63 -11.33
N GLY A 913 21.33 17.56 -12.12
CA GLY A 913 19.99 17.09 -12.53
C GLY A 913 19.13 16.58 -11.38
N MET A 914 19.61 16.59 -10.13
CA MET A 914 18.81 16.32 -8.92
C MET A 914 18.04 17.54 -8.41
N THR A 915 18.36 18.75 -8.89
CA THR A 915 17.69 19.99 -8.48
C THR A 915 16.17 19.91 -8.62
N GLU A 916 15.66 19.22 -9.66
CA GLU A 916 14.22 19.00 -9.87
C GLU A 916 13.52 18.26 -8.73
N PHE A 917 14.25 17.52 -7.88
CA PHE A 917 13.68 16.74 -6.79
C PHE A 917 13.61 17.48 -5.45
N PHE A 918 14.24 18.65 -5.31
CA PHE A 918 14.31 19.41 -4.05
C PHE A 918 13.46 20.68 -4.11
N MET A 919 12.28 20.57 -4.73
CA MET A 919 11.27 21.64 -4.75
C MET A 919 10.50 21.65 -3.41
N GLY A 920 10.37 22.82 -2.78
CA GLY A 920 9.63 22.99 -1.52
C GLY A 920 10.46 22.80 -0.24
N ASP A 921 9.85 23.01 0.92
CA ASP A 921 10.48 22.86 2.24
C ASP A 921 10.74 21.38 2.55
N LEU A 922 11.83 21.12 3.28
CA LEU A 922 12.04 19.82 3.92
C LEU A 922 10.88 19.60 4.90
N GLY A 923 10.12 18.52 4.72
CA GLY A 923 8.97 18.21 5.58
C GLY A 923 9.33 18.23 7.07
N ASP A 924 8.33 18.42 7.94
CA ASP A 924 8.51 18.56 9.40
C ASP A 924 8.96 17.26 10.09
N LYS A 925 10.17 16.80 9.79
CA LYS A 925 10.80 15.62 10.39
C LYS A 925 12.26 15.88 10.71
N SER A 926 12.87 14.94 11.44
CA SER A 926 14.29 15.04 11.74
C SER A 926 15.17 14.64 10.54
N HIS A 927 16.18 15.44 10.23
CA HIS A 927 17.16 15.19 9.17
C HIS A 927 18.59 15.08 9.70
N THR A 928 19.45 14.40 8.96
CA THR A 928 20.90 14.38 9.23
C THR A 928 21.55 15.70 8.83
N LYS A 929 22.64 16.09 9.51
CA LYS A 929 23.39 17.33 9.22
C LYS A 929 23.84 17.38 7.75
N GLU A 930 24.33 16.26 7.22
CA GLU A 930 24.81 16.12 5.85
C GLU A 930 23.67 16.26 4.81
N PHE A 931 22.51 15.64 5.05
CA PHE A 931 21.37 15.76 4.13
C PHE A 931 20.75 17.16 4.17
N LYS A 932 20.68 17.79 5.35
CA LYS A 932 20.21 19.17 5.52
C LYS A 932 21.11 20.14 4.76
N ALA A 933 22.43 19.98 4.87
CA ALA A 933 23.39 20.78 4.11
C ALA A 933 23.19 20.63 2.59
N LEU A 934 23.01 19.41 2.09
CA LEU A 934 22.71 19.14 0.68
C LEU A 934 21.43 19.85 0.22
N SER A 935 20.33 19.66 0.95
CA SER A 935 19.03 20.24 0.60
C SER A 935 19.06 21.76 0.62
N SER A 936 19.61 22.36 1.70
CA SER A 936 19.71 23.82 1.81
C SER A 936 20.62 24.42 0.75
N TYR A 937 21.70 23.72 0.37
CA TYR A 937 22.54 24.15 -0.74
C TYR A 937 21.76 24.15 -2.07
N ILE A 938 21.07 23.06 -2.40
CA ILE A 938 20.29 22.96 -3.65
C ILE A 938 19.20 24.04 -3.69
N GLN A 939 18.41 24.18 -2.62
CA GLN A 939 17.35 25.19 -2.53
C GLN A 939 17.89 26.62 -2.64
N GLY A 940 19.04 26.91 -2.03
CA GLY A 940 19.68 28.23 -2.08
C GLY A 940 20.29 28.60 -3.44
N HIS A 941 20.53 27.62 -4.31
CA HIS A 941 21.13 27.80 -5.65
C HIS A 941 20.16 27.49 -6.80
N THR A 942 18.91 27.17 -6.52
CA THR A 942 17.88 26.96 -7.55
C THR A 942 17.21 28.30 -7.85
N GLU A 943 17.41 28.83 -9.07
CA GLU A 943 16.63 29.98 -9.55
C GLU A 943 15.18 29.51 -9.78
N ILE A 944 14.20 30.05 -9.04
CA ILE A 944 12.79 29.79 -9.28
C ILE A 944 12.42 30.44 -10.61
N GLY A 945 12.41 29.66 -11.69
CA GLY A 945 11.89 30.10 -12.98
C GLY A 945 10.42 30.45 -12.84
N GLY A 946 10.10 31.74 -12.98
CA GLY A 946 8.74 32.27 -12.88
C GLY A 946 7.89 31.99 -14.12
N ASP A 947 7.80 30.73 -14.56
CA ASP A 947 6.90 30.35 -15.65
C ASP A 947 5.51 29.98 -15.09
N SER A 948 4.49 30.59 -15.68
CA SER A 948 3.08 30.54 -15.29
C SER A 948 2.37 29.22 -15.63
N HIS A 949 3.01 28.09 -15.34
CA HIS A 949 2.37 26.78 -15.39
C HIS A 949 1.77 26.45 -14.02
N ALA A 950 0.56 25.89 -14.02
CA ALA A 950 -0.08 25.42 -12.79
C ALA A 950 0.88 24.45 -12.08
N SER A 951 1.12 24.69 -10.79
CA SER A 951 2.02 23.83 -10.01
C SER A 951 1.50 22.38 -10.02
N ALA A 952 2.40 21.40 -9.86
CA ALA A 952 2.00 19.99 -9.75
C ALA A 952 0.96 19.75 -8.64
N GLU A 953 1.01 20.57 -7.59
CA GLU A 953 0.02 20.60 -6.50
C GLU A 953 -1.35 21.09 -6.96
N GLU A 954 -1.44 22.17 -7.74
CA GLU A 954 -2.70 22.65 -8.31
C GLU A 954 -3.37 21.58 -9.19
N VAL A 955 -2.59 20.90 -10.04
CA VAL A 955 -3.11 19.81 -10.89
C VAL A 955 -3.67 18.67 -10.03
N LYS A 956 -2.96 18.29 -8.96
CA LYS A 956 -3.42 17.28 -8.02
C LYS A 956 -4.72 17.70 -7.32
N LEU A 957 -4.78 18.94 -6.81
CA LEU A 957 -5.96 19.47 -6.13
C LEU A 957 -7.19 19.49 -7.03
N HIS A 958 -7.02 19.88 -8.30
CA HIS A 958 -8.08 19.82 -9.30
C HIS A 958 -8.57 18.38 -9.52
N ASN A 959 -7.65 17.42 -9.66
CA ASN A 959 -7.99 16.00 -9.80
C ASN A 959 -8.71 15.45 -8.56
N ASP A 960 -8.27 15.83 -7.35
CA ASP A 960 -8.90 15.44 -6.09
C ASP A 960 -10.35 15.95 -6.00
N SER A 961 -10.57 17.23 -6.32
CA SER A 961 -11.91 17.81 -6.38
C SER A 961 -12.81 17.06 -7.35
N GLN A 962 -12.34 16.83 -8.59
CA GLN A 962 -13.12 16.12 -9.60
C GLN A 962 -13.47 14.68 -9.16
N ALA A 963 -12.52 13.98 -8.53
CA ALA A 963 -12.74 12.64 -7.98
C ALA A 963 -13.77 12.66 -6.84
N ALA A 964 -13.69 13.64 -5.94
CA ALA A 964 -14.65 13.82 -4.84
C ALA A 964 -16.07 14.08 -5.36
N GLN A 965 -16.22 14.98 -6.32
CA GLN A 965 -17.51 15.30 -6.95
C GLN A 965 -18.15 14.09 -7.63
N CYS A 966 -17.36 13.27 -8.32
CA CYS A 966 -17.86 12.04 -8.95
C CYS A 966 -18.38 11.05 -7.90
N LYS A 967 -17.68 10.90 -6.76
CA LYS A 967 -18.12 10.06 -5.64
C LYS A 967 -19.37 10.62 -4.95
N LEU A 968 -19.42 11.94 -4.74
CA LEU A 968 -20.58 12.65 -4.18
C LEU A 968 -21.83 12.45 -5.04
N ARG A 969 -21.71 12.63 -6.36
CA ARG A 969 -22.82 12.42 -7.31
C ARG A 969 -23.36 11.00 -7.23
N LYS A 970 -22.48 9.98 -7.27
CA LYS A 970 -22.88 8.57 -7.16
C LYS A 970 -23.54 8.23 -5.83
N MET A 971 -23.07 8.84 -4.73
CA MET A 971 -23.68 8.68 -3.42
C MET A 971 -25.10 9.27 -3.41
N ARG A 972 -25.28 10.47 -3.97
CA ARG A 972 -26.59 11.14 -4.08
C ARG A 972 -27.55 10.38 -4.98
N GLU A 973 -27.12 9.94 -6.16
CA GLU A 973 -27.92 9.10 -7.06
C GLU A 973 -28.50 7.87 -6.33
N LYS A 974 -27.70 7.24 -5.46
CA LYS A 974 -28.15 6.11 -4.62
C LYS A 974 -29.07 6.54 -3.48
N ALA A 975 -28.77 7.64 -2.80
CA ALA A 975 -29.58 8.14 -1.68
C ALA A 975 -30.97 8.59 -2.13
N LEU A 976 -31.04 9.21 -3.31
CA LEU A 976 -32.23 9.78 -3.94
C LEU A 976 -32.99 8.79 -4.82
N LEU A 977 -32.64 7.50 -4.81
CA LEU A 977 -33.17 6.49 -5.74
C LEU A 977 -34.70 6.46 -5.80
N PHE A 978 -35.38 6.69 -4.67
CA PHE A 978 -36.84 6.67 -4.59
C PHE A 978 -37.49 8.02 -4.85
N THR A 979 -36.76 9.12 -5.06
CA THR A 979 -37.37 10.42 -5.37
C THR A 979 -37.96 10.43 -6.80
N PRO A 980 -39.03 11.22 -7.06
CA PRO A 980 -39.64 11.29 -8.39
C PRO A 980 -38.64 11.71 -9.47
N HIS A 981 -38.49 10.90 -10.52
CA HIS A 981 -37.62 11.14 -11.67
C HIS A 981 -38.38 10.82 -12.97
N PRO A 982 -38.14 11.54 -14.09
CA PRO A 982 -38.79 11.29 -15.38
C PRO A 982 -38.46 9.95 -16.08
N TYR A 983 -37.53 9.14 -15.55
CA TYR A 983 -37.07 7.90 -16.19
C TYR A 983 -37.24 6.72 -15.23
N GLU A 984 -37.60 5.54 -15.76
CA GLU A 984 -37.52 4.29 -14.99
C GLU A 984 -36.04 3.98 -14.69
N VAL A 985 -35.68 3.98 -13.40
CA VAL A 985 -34.32 3.65 -12.99
C VAL A 985 -34.14 2.13 -13.06
N GLU A 986 -33.30 1.65 -13.98
CA GLU A 986 -32.90 0.25 -14.01
C GLU A 986 -32.12 -0.11 -12.74
N TYR A 987 -32.67 -1.01 -11.94
CA TYR A 987 -32.03 -1.51 -10.71
C TYR A 987 -30.79 -2.36 -11.04
N GLU A 988 -29.59 -1.82 -10.85
CA GLU A 988 -28.38 -2.65 -10.72
C GLU A 988 -28.44 -3.39 -9.38
N ASN A 989 -28.92 -4.64 -9.40
CA ASN A 989 -28.89 -5.55 -8.24
C ASN A 989 -27.45 -5.72 -7.73
N LEU A 990 -27.11 -5.01 -6.67
CA LEU A 990 -26.09 -5.45 -5.72
C LEU A 990 -26.84 -5.80 -4.42
N GLU A 991 -26.64 -7.05 -4.00
CA GLU A 991 -27.39 -7.76 -2.98
C GLU A 991 -27.75 -6.96 -1.72
N ASP A 992 -29.05 -6.72 -1.55
CA ASP A 992 -29.80 -6.39 -0.34
C ASP A 992 -30.20 -7.58 0.54
N GLY A 993 -29.36 -8.14 1.41
CA GLY A 993 -29.80 -9.16 2.36
C GLY A 993 -30.63 -8.58 3.51
N SER A 994 -31.42 -7.53 3.26
CA SER A 994 -32.23 -6.89 4.29
C SER A 994 -33.43 -7.77 4.64
N GLU A 995 -33.50 -8.16 5.92
CA GLU A 995 -34.74 -8.66 6.53
C GLU A 995 -35.78 -7.54 6.70
N ASP A 996 -35.36 -6.28 6.49
CA ASP A 996 -36.17 -5.08 6.57
C ASP A 996 -36.77 -4.73 5.19
N LEU A 997 -38.09 -4.49 5.16
CA LEU A 997 -38.93 -4.47 3.94
C LEU A 997 -39.07 -3.07 3.30
N SER A 998 -38.54 -1.99 3.88
CA SER A 998 -38.80 -0.62 3.40
C SER A 998 -37.97 -0.24 2.16
N ILE A 999 -36.64 -0.34 2.23
CA ILE A 999 -35.68 0.00 1.15
C ILE A 999 -34.41 -0.89 1.17
N PRO A 1000 -33.67 -1.03 0.06
CA PRO A 1000 -32.38 -1.73 0.05
C PRO A 1000 -31.32 -1.09 0.98
N TYR A 1001 -30.49 -1.90 1.65
CA TYR A 1001 -29.51 -1.35 2.62
C TYR A 1001 -28.43 -0.46 1.99
N TYR A 1002 -28.03 -0.66 0.73
CA TYR A 1002 -27.15 0.30 0.05
C TYR A 1002 -27.77 1.70 -0.11
N VAL A 1003 -29.09 1.81 -0.29
CA VAL A 1003 -29.82 3.09 -0.35
C VAL A 1003 -29.79 3.73 1.03
N LYS A 1004 -30.20 2.98 2.05
CA LYS A 1004 -30.19 3.43 3.45
C LYS A 1004 -28.81 3.93 3.87
N ARG A 1005 -27.75 3.22 3.49
CA ARG A 1005 -26.38 3.61 3.75
C ARG A 1005 -25.98 4.89 3.02
N ALA A 1006 -26.39 5.05 1.75
CA ALA A 1006 -26.15 6.28 1.01
C ALA A 1006 -26.87 7.50 1.61
N GLN A 1007 -28.11 7.32 2.10
CA GLN A 1007 -28.86 8.35 2.83
C GLN A 1007 -28.14 8.75 4.11
N ILE A 1008 -27.70 7.78 4.93
CA ILE A 1008 -26.91 8.03 6.14
C ILE A 1008 -25.62 8.80 5.80
N MET A 1009 -24.88 8.36 4.79
CA MET A 1009 -23.64 9.03 4.38
C MET A 1009 -23.89 10.46 3.89
N ASN A 1010 -24.97 10.71 3.13
CA ASN A 1010 -25.33 12.04 2.68
C ASN A 1010 -25.66 12.96 3.86
N GLN A 1011 -26.33 12.45 4.90
CA GLN A 1011 -26.62 13.24 6.10
C GLN A 1011 -25.34 13.64 6.85
N TYR A 1012 -24.39 12.72 7.00
CA TYR A 1012 -23.07 13.04 7.58
C TYR A 1012 -22.29 14.04 6.72
N TYR A 1013 -22.38 13.94 5.40
CA TYR A 1013 -21.78 14.89 4.47
C TYR A 1013 -22.35 16.31 4.68
N LYS A 1014 -23.69 16.45 4.68
CA LYS A 1014 -24.40 17.73 4.89
C LYS A 1014 -23.96 18.39 6.19
N GLN A 1015 -23.93 17.63 7.28
CA GLN A 1015 -23.50 18.12 8.60
C GLN A 1015 -22.02 18.52 8.65
N ALA A 1016 -21.14 17.77 7.97
CA ALA A 1016 -19.71 18.07 7.99
C ALA A 1016 -19.38 19.38 7.25
N ILE A 1017 -20.00 19.62 6.10
CA ILE A 1017 -19.71 20.82 5.28
C ILE A 1017 -20.15 22.13 5.96
N ILE A 1018 -21.26 22.11 6.72
CA ILE A 1018 -21.75 23.30 7.43
C ILE A 1018 -20.99 23.59 8.73
N ARG A 1019 -20.40 22.56 9.35
CA ARG A 1019 -19.51 22.73 10.52
C ARG A 1019 -18.15 23.25 10.13
N ASN A 1020 -17.56 22.65 9.10
CA ASN A 1020 -16.16 22.85 8.74
C ASN A 1020 -16.03 23.29 7.27
N PRO A 1021 -16.54 24.46 6.84
CA PRO A 1021 -16.31 24.93 5.47
C PRO A 1021 -14.85 25.27 5.21
N VAL A 1022 -14.12 25.70 6.25
CA VAL A 1022 -12.68 25.94 6.26
C VAL A 1022 -12.08 25.13 7.41
N VAL A 1023 -10.94 24.49 7.17
CA VAL A 1023 -10.16 23.75 8.18
C VAL A 1023 -8.70 24.18 8.13
N ALA A 1024 -8.04 24.29 9.28
CA ALA A 1024 -6.61 24.59 9.32
C ALA A 1024 -5.77 23.46 8.68
N SER A 1025 -6.22 22.21 8.85
CA SER A 1025 -5.66 21.04 8.19
C SER A 1025 -6.71 19.92 8.09
N LEU A 1026 -6.46 18.92 7.23
CA LEU A 1026 -7.34 17.75 7.11
C LEU A 1026 -7.44 16.90 8.40
N GLN A 1027 -6.59 17.16 9.40
CA GLN A 1027 -6.59 16.48 10.69
C GLN A 1027 -7.65 17.03 11.65
N GLU A 1028 -8.17 18.23 11.39
CA GLU A 1028 -9.26 18.86 12.15
C GLU A 1028 -10.61 18.14 11.95
N LEU A 1029 -10.76 17.45 10.82
CA LEU A 1029 -11.93 16.65 10.50
C LEU A 1029 -12.09 15.47 11.49
N ASP A 1030 -13.24 15.41 12.15
CA ASP A 1030 -13.55 14.46 13.22
C ASP A 1030 -13.88 13.03 12.71
N GLU A 1031 -14.31 12.15 13.62
CA GLU A 1031 -14.69 10.77 13.25
C GLU A 1031 -15.95 10.72 12.36
N GLN A 1032 -16.78 11.76 12.36
CA GLN A 1032 -17.96 11.85 11.51
C GLN A 1032 -17.54 12.04 10.05
N ALA A 1033 -16.47 12.80 9.80
CA ALA A 1033 -15.90 12.94 8.46
C ALA A 1033 -15.49 11.59 7.83
N MET A 1034 -15.08 10.61 8.64
CA MET A 1034 -14.73 9.27 8.14
C MET A 1034 -15.94 8.49 7.59
N MET A 1035 -17.18 8.85 8.00
CA MET A 1035 -18.40 8.26 7.42
C MET A 1035 -18.55 8.58 5.94
N VAL A 1036 -17.84 9.61 5.45
CA VAL A 1036 -17.80 10.04 4.06
C VAL A 1036 -16.34 9.97 3.57
N PRO A 1037 -15.84 8.79 3.14
CA PRO A 1037 -14.41 8.56 2.90
C PRO A 1037 -13.74 9.52 1.91
N PHE A 1038 -14.51 10.14 1.01
CA PHE A 1038 -14.00 11.10 0.02
C PHE A 1038 -14.06 12.56 0.48
N LEU A 1039 -14.63 12.87 1.65
CA LEU A 1039 -14.85 14.24 2.12
C LEU A 1039 -13.55 15.06 2.20
N ARG A 1040 -12.44 14.42 2.59
CA ARG A 1040 -11.12 15.09 2.65
C ARG A 1040 -10.69 15.68 1.31
N LYS A 1041 -11.04 15.02 0.20
CA LYS A 1041 -10.74 15.46 -1.18
C LYS A 1041 -11.62 16.63 -1.63
N CYS A 1042 -12.63 17.01 -0.85
CA CYS A 1042 -13.46 18.19 -1.13
C CYS A 1042 -12.77 19.51 -0.72
N TYR A 1043 -11.68 19.45 0.05
CA TYR A 1043 -10.96 20.62 0.55
C TYR A 1043 -9.72 20.90 -0.30
N GLY A 1044 -9.41 22.17 -0.51
CA GLY A 1044 -8.19 22.61 -1.20
C GLY A 1044 -7.69 23.96 -0.69
N ASN A 1045 -6.45 24.29 -1.01
CA ASN A 1045 -5.89 25.62 -0.76
C ASN A 1045 -6.14 26.47 -2.02
N TRP A 1046 -7.18 27.30 -1.97
CA TRP A 1046 -7.55 28.17 -3.08
C TRP A 1046 -7.22 29.61 -2.70
N GLU A 1047 -6.65 30.38 -3.63
CA GLU A 1047 -6.37 31.79 -3.38
C GLU A 1047 -7.64 32.56 -3.03
N ARG A 1048 -7.60 33.30 -1.91
CA ARG A 1048 -8.69 34.10 -1.38
C ARG A 1048 -8.23 35.53 -1.12
N ASP A 1049 -9.10 36.48 -1.40
CA ASP A 1049 -8.93 37.89 -1.02
C ASP A 1049 -9.19 38.09 0.48
N GLU A 1050 -8.88 39.29 1.01
CA GLU A 1050 -9.07 39.62 2.45
C GLU A 1050 -10.50 39.44 2.96
N ASP A 1051 -11.50 39.50 2.07
CA ASP A 1051 -12.92 39.30 2.37
C ASP A 1051 -13.37 37.82 2.30
N GLY A 1052 -12.44 36.91 1.99
CA GLY A 1052 -12.67 35.47 1.84
C GLY A 1052 -13.26 35.05 0.49
N SER A 1053 -13.34 35.96 -0.49
CA SER A 1053 -13.76 35.64 -1.86
C SER A 1053 -12.62 34.97 -2.66
N PHE A 1054 -12.96 34.10 -3.61
CA PHE A 1054 -11.93 33.44 -4.44
C PHE A 1054 -11.48 34.35 -5.58
N CYS A 1055 -10.18 34.45 -5.81
CA CYS A 1055 -9.62 35.30 -6.87
C CYS A 1055 -10.08 34.87 -8.28
N GLN A 1056 -10.47 33.61 -8.48
CA GLN A 1056 -10.94 33.05 -9.76
C GLN A 1056 -12.41 32.60 -9.77
N HIS A 1057 -13.12 32.65 -8.64
CA HIS A 1057 -14.51 32.17 -8.52
C HIS A 1057 -15.39 33.14 -7.72
N PRO A 1058 -16.66 33.37 -8.10
CA PRO A 1058 -17.53 34.35 -7.44
C PRO A 1058 -18.20 33.79 -6.16
N VAL A 1059 -17.41 33.16 -5.28
CA VAL A 1059 -17.93 32.52 -4.05
C VAL A 1059 -17.35 33.21 -2.82
N SER A 1060 -18.20 33.58 -1.86
CA SER A 1060 -17.81 34.26 -0.61
C SER A 1060 -18.88 34.01 0.47
N PRO A 1061 -18.61 34.34 1.75
CA PRO A 1061 -19.64 34.27 2.79
C PRO A 1061 -20.91 35.05 2.39
N ALA A 1062 -20.76 36.18 1.70
CA ALA A 1062 -21.87 36.98 1.19
C ALA A 1062 -22.62 36.31 0.03
N SER A 1063 -21.92 35.62 -0.88
CA SER A 1063 -22.56 34.94 -2.02
C SER A 1063 -23.46 33.77 -1.58
N VAL A 1064 -23.12 33.13 -0.46
CA VAL A 1064 -23.94 32.09 0.20
C VAL A 1064 -24.83 32.63 1.32
N ARG A 1065 -24.80 33.96 1.55
CA ARG A 1065 -25.60 34.71 2.55
C ARG A 1065 -25.35 34.34 4.00
N LEU A 1066 -24.18 33.80 4.31
CA LEU A 1066 -23.81 33.50 5.68
C LEU A 1066 -23.83 34.79 6.53
N ASP A 1067 -23.31 35.89 5.98
CA ASP A 1067 -23.31 37.20 6.61
C ASP A 1067 -24.72 37.70 6.98
N VAL A 1068 -25.71 37.55 6.08
CA VAL A 1068 -27.10 37.94 6.33
C VAL A 1068 -27.75 37.06 7.40
N LEU A 1069 -27.55 35.73 7.32
CA LEU A 1069 -28.07 34.80 8.32
C LEU A 1069 -27.51 35.09 9.72
N MET A 1070 -26.23 35.44 9.81
CA MET A 1070 -25.55 35.72 11.08
C MET A 1070 -25.96 37.05 11.73
N LYS A 1071 -26.57 37.99 10.99
CA LYS A 1071 -27.18 39.19 11.59
C LYS A 1071 -28.39 38.85 12.49
N ASN A 1072 -29.08 37.75 12.21
CA ASN A 1072 -30.21 37.31 13.02
C ASN A 1072 -29.72 36.59 14.29
N LYS A 1073 -29.99 37.18 15.46
CA LYS A 1073 -29.57 36.63 16.76
C LYS A 1073 -30.02 35.19 17.02
N VAL A 1074 -31.23 34.80 16.61
CA VAL A 1074 -31.75 33.44 16.84
C VAL A 1074 -30.98 32.41 16.01
N ILE A 1075 -30.69 32.75 14.76
CA ILE A 1075 -29.92 31.89 13.85
C ILE A 1075 -28.48 31.78 14.36
N HIS A 1076 -27.85 32.91 14.72
CA HIS A 1076 -26.47 32.93 15.23
C HIS A 1076 -26.31 32.06 16.50
N GLU A 1077 -27.19 32.21 17.50
CA GLU A 1077 -27.17 31.39 18.72
C GLU A 1077 -27.41 29.89 18.45
N HIS A 1078 -28.17 29.55 17.40
CA HIS A 1078 -28.33 28.16 16.96
C HIS A 1078 -27.05 27.61 16.34
N PHE A 1079 -26.37 28.39 15.50
CA PHE A 1079 -25.14 27.97 14.84
C PHE A 1079 -24.01 27.74 15.86
N GLU A 1080 -23.81 28.67 16.80
CA GLU A 1080 -22.80 28.53 17.86
C GLU A 1080 -23.05 27.29 18.73
N ARG A 1081 -24.31 27.05 19.12
CA ARG A 1081 -24.68 25.91 19.97
C ARG A 1081 -24.47 24.55 19.29
N ASN A 1082 -24.62 24.49 17.96
CA ASN A 1082 -24.44 23.25 17.19
C ASN A 1082 -23.05 23.12 16.56
N GLY A 1083 -22.17 24.10 16.79
CA GLY A 1083 -20.82 24.14 16.23
C GLY A 1083 -20.79 24.34 14.70
N TYR A 1084 -21.80 25.01 14.14
CA TYR A 1084 -21.82 25.39 12.72
C TYR A 1084 -20.98 26.64 12.49
N ALA A 1085 -20.41 26.76 11.28
CA ALA A 1085 -19.58 27.90 10.94
C ALA A 1085 -20.39 29.19 10.86
N THR A 1086 -19.94 30.21 11.59
CA THR A 1086 -20.51 31.57 11.59
C THR A 1086 -19.73 32.53 10.66
N GLY A 1087 -18.61 32.07 10.11
CA GLY A 1087 -17.76 32.81 9.18
C GLY A 1087 -16.70 31.89 8.58
N TRP A 1088 -15.94 32.40 7.62
CA TRP A 1088 -14.83 31.67 6.99
C TRP A 1088 -13.50 32.32 7.36
N SER A 1089 -12.52 31.51 7.76
CA SER A 1089 -11.14 31.98 7.98
C SER A 1089 -10.47 32.34 6.65
N SER A 1090 -9.62 33.37 6.64
CA SER A 1090 -8.76 33.74 5.50
C SER A 1090 -7.66 32.72 5.23
N ASP A 1091 -7.24 31.98 6.27
CA ASP A 1091 -6.21 30.95 6.22
C ASP A 1091 -6.81 29.54 6.36
N GLY A 1092 -6.13 28.54 5.80
CA GLY A 1092 -6.51 27.12 5.86
C GLY A 1092 -7.15 26.58 4.57
N LEU A 1093 -7.41 25.27 4.54
CA LEU A 1093 -8.05 24.59 3.43
C LEU A 1093 -9.55 24.85 3.42
N ILE A 1094 -10.13 25.14 2.26
CA ILE A 1094 -11.57 25.43 2.10
C ILE A 1094 -12.22 24.44 1.15
N LEU A 1095 -13.50 24.15 1.38
CA LEU A 1095 -14.31 23.35 0.46
C LEU A 1095 -14.29 23.94 -0.96
N HIS A 1096 -14.39 23.05 -1.95
CA HIS A 1096 -14.46 23.44 -3.35
C HIS A 1096 -15.57 24.47 -3.62
N PRO A 1097 -15.33 25.52 -4.44
CA PRO A 1097 -16.32 26.58 -4.71
C PRO A 1097 -17.70 26.09 -5.12
N GLU A 1098 -17.78 25.04 -5.94
CA GLU A 1098 -19.07 24.46 -6.35
C GLU A 1098 -19.84 23.81 -5.20
N ILE A 1099 -19.14 23.18 -4.25
CA ILE A 1099 -19.77 22.61 -3.04
C ILE A 1099 -20.31 23.73 -2.16
N LEU A 1100 -19.55 24.81 -2.00
CA LEU A 1100 -19.97 25.97 -1.22
C LEU A 1100 -21.23 26.63 -1.81
N MET A 1101 -21.28 26.79 -3.13
CA MET A 1101 -22.44 27.42 -3.79
C MET A 1101 -23.66 26.53 -3.86
N ALA A 1102 -23.49 25.25 -4.19
CA ALA A 1102 -24.62 24.35 -4.44
C ALA A 1102 -25.17 23.72 -3.15
N ASP A 1103 -24.27 23.27 -2.27
CA ASP A 1103 -24.64 22.41 -1.15
C ASP A 1103 -24.62 23.20 0.16
N TYR A 1104 -23.48 23.82 0.52
CA TYR A 1104 -23.34 24.56 1.77
C TYR A 1104 -24.40 25.65 1.93
N ALA A 1105 -24.64 26.45 0.87
CA ALA A 1105 -25.65 27.51 0.88
C ALA A 1105 -27.06 26.99 1.17
N GLY A 1106 -27.42 25.82 0.64
CA GLY A 1106 -28.71 25.18 0.90
C GLY A 1106 -28.83 24.70 2.34
N GLU A 1107 -27.84 23.93 2.80
CA GLU A 1107 -27.85 23.30 4.13
C GLU A 1107 -27.84 24.33 5.29
N ILE A 1108 -27.07 25.42 5.18
CA ILE A 1108 -27.14 26.50 6.19
C ILE A 1108 -28.50 27.20 6.21
N GLY A 1109 -29.19 27.23 5.08
CA GLY A 1109 -30.55 27.76 4.95
C GLY A 1109 -31.57 26.88 5.67
N GLU A 1110 -31.46 25.56 5.52
CA GLU A 1110 -32.28 24.57 6.22
C GLU A 1110 -32.13 24.68 7.75
N GLU A 1111 -30.90 24.78 8.25
CA GLU A 1111 -30.62 24.94 9.68
C GLU A 1111 -31.12 26.29 10.23
N ALA A 1112 -30.98 27.36 9.44
CA ALA A 1112 -31.53 28.67 9.79
C ALA A 1112 -33.07 28.64 9.87
N PHE A 1113 -33.73 27.95 8.93
CA PHE A 1113 -35.18 27.74 8.96
C PHE A 1113 -35.60 26.99 10.22
N LYS A 1114 -34.94 25.86 10.51
CA LYS A 1114 -35.18 25.06 11.72
C LYS A 1114 -35.06 25.90 13.00
N ALA A 1115 -34.02 26.74 13.11
CA ALA A 1115 -33.82 27.63 14.25
C ALA A 1115 -34.99 28.60 14.47
N LEU A 1116 -35.50 29.19 13.39
CA LEU A 1116 -36.64 30.11 13.46
C LEU A 1116 -37.93 29.37 13.82
N VAL A 1117 -38.22 28.23 13.21
CA VAL A 1117 -39.43 27.43 13.51
C VAL A 1117 -39.47 27.04 14.98
N LEU A 1118 -38.39 26.48 15.51
CA LEU A 1118 -38.32 26.03 16.91
C LEU A 1118 -38.39 27.20 17.91
N ARG A 1119 -38.03 28.42 17.50
CA ARG A 1119 -38.06 29.60 18.37
C ARG A 1119 -39.42 30.29 18.41
N TYR A 1120 -40.11 30.37 17.27
CA TYR A 1120 -41.29 31.21 17.06
C TYR A 1120 -42.61 30.45 16.98
N THR A 1121 -42.58 29.11 16.98
CA THR A 1121 -43.77 28.24 16.97
C THR A 1121 -43.76 27.30 18.19
N ASP A 1122 -44.91 26.72 18.54
CA ASP A 1122 -45.00 25.71 19.62
C ASP A 1122 -44.58 24.29 19.14
N CYS A 1123 -43.87 24.19 18.01
CA CYS A 1123 -43.36 22.93 17.47
C CYS A 1123 -42.23 22.39 18.35
N ARG A 1124 -42.38 21.18 18.88
CA ARG A 1124 -41.28 20.48 19.54
C ARG A 1124 -40.33 19.94 18.49
N GLU A 1125 -39.04 19.90 18.80
CA GLU A 1125 -38.02 19.36 17.89
C GLU A 1125 -38.31 17.91 17.47
N GLU A 1126 -38.87 17.11 18.37
CA GLU A 1126 -39.31 15.72 18.11
C GLU A 1126 -40.41 15.60 17.03
N GLN A 1127 -41.18 16.67 16.81
CA GLN A 1127 -42.27 16.72 15.83
C GLN A 1127 -41.82 17.29 14.49
N PHE A 1128 -40.59 17.84 14.42
CA PHE A 1128 -40.04 18.48 13.24
C PHE A 1128 -38.87 17.66 12.71
N ALA A 1129 -39.15 16.80 11.74
CA ALA A 1129 -38.24 15.74 11.31
C ALA A 1129 -37.78 15.92 9.87
N HIS A 1130 -36.57 15.44 9.58
CA HIS A 1130 -36.17 15.13 8.21
C HIS A 1130 -36.85 13.84 7.75
N LEU A 1131 -37.04 13.72 6.44
CA LEU A 1131 -37.61 12.51 5.83
C LEU A 1131 -36.56 11.42 5.66
N GLU A 1132 -36.96 10.16 5.83
CA GLU A 1132 -36.09 8.98 5.72
C GLU A 1132 -36.68 7.91 4.78
N ASP A 1133 -35.90 6.84 4.52
CA ASP A 1133 -36.29 5.69 3.72
C ASP A 1133 -36.83 6.06 2.32
N ARG A 1134 -38.07 5.68 1.98
CA ARG A 1134 -38.65 5.95 0.65
C ARG A 1134 -38.96 7.43 0.43
N ASP A 1135 -39.19 8.18 1.50
CA ASP A 1135 -39.61 9.56 1.43
C ASP A 1135 -38.45 10.55 1.59
N TYR A 1136 -37.23 10.04 1.77
CA TYR A 1136 -35.99 10.81 1.83
C TYR A 1136 -35.93 11.87 0.73
N GLU A 1137 -35.69 13.13 1.11
CA GLU A 1137 -35.56 14.29 0.20
C GLU A 1137 -36.79 14.58 -0.69
N LEU A 1138 -37.98 14.06 -0.34
CA LEU A 1138 -39.23 14.56 -0.91
C LEU A 1138 -39.49 16.02 -0.49
N ALA A 1139 -39.07 16.39 0.72
CA ALA A 1139 -38.99 17.74 1.25
C ALA A 1139 -37.80 17.83 2.22
N ASP A 1140 -37.44 19.03 2.67
CA ASP A 1140 -36.33 19.21 3.61
C ASP A 1140 -36.78 18.86 5.03
N PHE A 1141 -38.00 19.29 5.39
CA PHE A 1141 -38.62 19.01 6.70
C PHE A 1141 -40.10 18.64 6.59
N VAL A 1142 -40.57 17.84 7.56
CA VAL A 1142 -41.99 17.59 7.82
C VAL A 1142 -42.34 17.81 9.28
N VAL A 1143 -43.59 18.25 9.51
CA VAL A 1143 -44.20 18.24 10.84
C VAL A 1143 -45.03 16.98 10.99
N LEU A 1144 -44.84 16.26 12.09
CA LEU A 1144 -45.52 15.00 12.38
C LEU A 1144 -46.80 15.22 13.19
N ASN A 1145 -47.86 14.51 12.82
CA ASN A 1145 -49.04 14.31 13.67
C ASN A 1145 -48.71 13.35 14.83
N PRO A 1146 -49.50 13.31 15.91
CA PRO A 1146 -49.30 12.38 17.02
C PRO A 1146 -49.34 10.89 16.63
N ASP A 1147 -49.95 10.56 15.49
CA ASP A 1147 -50.03 9.20 14.93
C ASP A 1147 -48.86 8.85 13.99
N GLY A 1148 -47.92 9.78 13.78
CA GLY A 1148 -46.76 9.63 12.90
C GLY A 1148 -47.01 9.99 11.42
N SER A 1149 -48.23 10.38 11.04
CA SER A 1149 -48.49 10.86 9.67
C SER A 1149 -47.94 12.27 9.44
N TYR A 1150 -47.64 12.62 8.18
CA TYR A 1150 -47.14 13.95 7.82
C TYR A 1150 -48.28 14.97 7.81
N LYS A 1151 -48.08 16.07 8.51
CA LYS A 1151 -49.05 17.17 8.63
C LYS A 1151 -48.85 18.24 7.56
N VAL A 1152 -47.60 18.71 7.43
CA VAL A 1152 -47.17 19.72 6.47
C VAL A 1152 -45.69 19.49 6.19
N ALA A 1153 -45.28 19.74 4.94
CA ALA A 1153 -43.91 19.61 4.47
C ALA A 1153 -43.35 20.95 4.01
N PHE A 1154 -42.04 21.14 4.17
CA PHE A 1154 -41.33 22.38 3.83
C PHE A 1154 -40.10 22.08 2.96
N ASP A 1155 -39.94 22.85 1.89
CA ASP A 1155 -38.80 22.85 0.98
C ASP A 1155 -38.16 24.25 1.02
N VAL A 1156 -37.02 24.36 1.68
CA VAL A 1156 -36.30 25.59 2.01
C VAL A 1156 -35.37 25.97 0.86
N LYS A 1157 -35.25 27.28 0.62
CA LYS A 1157 -34.42 27.86 -0.44
C LYS A 1157 -33.66 29.05 0.12
N ASN A 1158 -32.33 28.99 0.02
CA ASN A 1158 -31.42 30.06 0.45
C ASN A 1158 -30.58 30.63 -0.72
N MET A 1159 -31.03 30.43 -1.96
CA MET A 1159 -30.34 30.86 -3.18
C MET A 1159 -30.70 32.30 -3.61
N ASN A 1160 -29.85 32.94 -4.43
CA ASN A 1160 -30.07 34.29 -4.98
C ASN A 1160 -31.41 34.36 -5.75
N PRO A 1161 -32.38 35.23 -5.37
CA PRO A 1161 -33.72 35.21 -5.93
C PRO A 1161 -33.75 35.82 -7.35
N SER A 1162 -32.64 36.43 -7.77
CA SER A 1162 -32.45 37.06 -9.09
C SER A 1162 -31.92 36.08 -10.15
N ILE A 1163 -31.57 34.85 -9.77
CA ILE A 1163 -31.11 33.81 -10.70
C ILE A 1163 -32.33 32.95 -11.08
N GLU A 1164 -32.75 33.00 -12.34
CA GLU A 1164 -33.83 32.13 -12.84
C GLU A 1164 -33.41 30.65 -12.78
N HIS A 1165 -34.13 29.86 -11.99
CA HIS A 1165 -33.99 28.40 -11.97
C HIS A 1165 -34.84 27.80 -13.10
N LEU A 1166 -34.25 27.64 -14.27
CA LEU A 1166 -34.87 26.90 -15.37
C LEU A 1166 -34.71 25.39 -15.13
N ASP A 1167 -35.79 24.62 -15.36
CA ASP A 1167 -35.75 23.15 -15.36
C ASP A 1167 -34.64 22.69 -16.32
N ARG A 1168 -33.72 21.84 -15.84
CA ARG A 1168 -32.65 21.32 -16.71
C ARG A 1168 -33.26 20.44 -17.78
N LYS A 1169 -32.67 20.46 -18.98
CA LYS A 1169 -33.14 19.65 -20.11
C LYS A 1169 -33.12 18.16 -19.73
N GLY A 1170 -34.30 17.56 -19.58
CA GLY A 1170 -34.47 16.15 -19.18
C GLY A 1170 -34.99 15.94 -17.76
N ASP A 1171 -35.15 16.99 -16.94
CA ASP A 1171 -35.80 16.91 -15.63
C ASP A 1171 -37.35 16.89 -15.75
N MET A 1172 -38.02 16.29 -14.77
CA MET A 1172 -39.48 16.39 -14.65
C MET A 1172 -39.86 17.85 -14.39
N PRO A 1173 -40.86 18.40 -15.09
CA PRO A 1173 -41.30 19.78 -14.88
C PRO A 1173 -41.55 20.07 -13.40
N THR A 1174 -41.06 21.20 -12.89
CA THR A 1174 -41.12 21.52 -11.44
C THR A 1174 -42.53 21.38 -10.86
N LEU A 1175 -43.56 21.75 -11.62
CA LEU A 1175 -44.97 21.68 -11.18
C LEU A 1175 -45.48 20.23 -11.07
N GLU A 1176 -45.09 19.36 -12.01
CA GLU A 1176 -45.41 17.92 -11.97
C GLU A 1176 -44.67 17.22 -10.83
N LYS A 1177 -43.38 17.55 -10.66
CA LYS A 1177 -42.55 17.03 -9.57
C LYS A 1177 -43.12 17.39 -8.20
N ARG A 1178 -43.60 18.63 -8.04
CA ARG A 1178 -44.27 19.09 -6.81
C ARG A 1178 -45.56 18.32 -6.57
N GLN A 1179 -46.39 18.12 -7.59
CA GLN A 1179 -47.64 17.38 -7.45
C GLN A 1179 -47.40 15.93 -7.02
N GLU A 1180 -46.40 15.26 -7.59
CA GLU A 1180 -46.05 13.89 -7.22
C GLU A 1180 -45.50 13.81 -5.79
N LYS A 1181 -44.66 14.77 -5.37
CA LYS A 1181 -44.19 14.89 -3.99
C LYS A 1181 -45.37 15.04 -3.01
N VAL A 1182 -46.34 15.92 -3.30
CA VAL A 1182 -47.54 16.12 -2.47
C VAL A 1182 -48.38 14.85 -2.40
N ASN A 1183 -48.59 14.15 -3.53
CA ASN A 1183 -49.34 12.90 -3.56
C ASN A 1183 -48.69 11.83 -2.68
N ARG A 1184 -47.35 11.72 -2.72
CA ARG A 1184 -46.59 10.76 -1.94
C ARG A 1184 -46.53 11.08 -0.45
N LEU A 1185 -46.35 12.36 -0.11
CA LEU A 1185 -46.32 12.82 1.29
C LEU A 1185 -47.71 12.80 1.93
N GLY A 1186 -48.79 12.86 1.13
CA GLY A 1186 -50.16 12.91 1.65
C GLY A 1186 -50.50 14.21 2.40
N CYS A 1187 -49.65 15.24 2.29
CA CYS A 1187 -49.81 16.52 2.96
C CYS A 1187 -49.37 17.71 2.08
N PRO A 1188 -49.77 18.95 2.40
CA PRO A 1188 -49.32 20.14 1.67
C PRO A 1188 -47.81 20.36 1.78
N LEU A 1189 -47.15 20.66 0.64
CA LEU A 1189 -45.74 21.01 0.54
C LEU A 1189 -45.58 22.50 0.25
N TYR A 1190 -44.86 23.23 1.11
CA TYR A 1190 -44.58 24.67 0.97
C TYR A 1190 -43.12 24.95 0.63
N THR A 1191 -42.89 25.84 -0.34
CA THR A 1191 -41.55 26.34 -0.67
C THR A 1191 -41.26 27.58 0.16
N ILE A 1192 -40.13 27.61 0.84
CA ILE A 1192 -39.77 28.65 1.80
C ILE A 1192 -38.49 29.34 1.34
N ASN A 1193 -38.59 30.60 0.93
CA ASN A 1193 -37.42 31.43 0.67
C ASN A 1193 -36.93 32.05 1.97
N MET A 1194 -35.67 31.84 2.32
CA MET A 1194 -35.08 32.42 3.55
C MET A 1194 -35.04 33.95 3.47
N LEU A 1195 -34.52 34.50 2.37
CA LEU A 1195 -34.46 35.95 2.14
C LEU A 1195 -35.70 36.46 1.42
N LYS A 1196 -36.14 37.67 1.79
CA LYS A 1196 -37.21 38.39 1.11
C LYS A 1196 -36.97 38.56 -0.39
N MET A 1197 -37.91 38.09 -1.20
CA MET A 1197 -37.87 38.24 -2.65
C MET A 1197 -38.37 39.64 -3.07
N PRO A 1198 -37.86 40.18 -4.19
CA PRO A 1198 -38.27 41.49 -4.70
C PRO A 1198 -39.69 41.51 -5.31
N PHE A 1199 -40.33 40.35 -5.48
CA PHE A 1199 -41.67 40.20 -6.06
C PHE A 1199 -42.53 39.24 -5.23
N GLU A 1200 -43.86 39.43 -5.25
CA GLU A 1200 -44.81 38.49 -4.66
C GLU A 1200 -44.98 37.26 -5.58
N SER A 1201 -44.94 36.05 -5.01
CA SER A 1201 -45.19 34.83 -5.78
C SER A 1201 -46.66 34.69 -6.14
N MET A 1202 -46.91 34.18 -7.35
CA MET A 1202 -48.24 33.78 -7.81
C MET A 1202 -48.63 32.39 -7.28
N ASP A 1203 -47.71 31.64 -6.68
CA ASP A 1203 -47.97 30.34 -6.06
C ASP A 1203 -48.35 30.50 -4.58
N ARG A 1204 -49.59 30.13 -4.24
CA ARG A 1204 -50.11 30.20 -2.85
C ARG A 1204 -49.33 29.33 -1.86
N TYR A 1205 -48.59 28.33 -2.35
CA TYR A 1205 -47.76 27.42 -1.57
C TYR A 1205 -46.29 27.87 -1.49
N GLU A 1206 -45.99 29.12 -1.84
CA GLU A 1206 -44.68 29.72 -1.63
C GLU A 1206 -44.73 30.80 -0.54
N ILE A 1207 -43.66 30.89 0.26
CA ILE A 1207 -43.43 31.96 1.24
C ILE A 1207 -42.17 32.71 0.79
N CYS A 1208 -42.36 33.94 0.32
CA CYS A 1208 -41.36 34.75 -0.40
C CYS A 1208 -40.38 35.50 0.50
N GLY A 1209 -39.98 34.92 1.64
CA GLY A 1209 -39.02 35.53 2.56
C GLY A 1209 -39.39 35.37 4.02
N LEU A 1210 -38.44 34.86 4.81
CA LEU A 1210 -38.56 34.80 6.27
C LEU A 1210 -37.79 35.90 6.98
N ILE A 1211 -36.68 36.36 6.40
CA ILE A 1211 -35.87 37.46 6.90
C ILE A 1211 -35.61 38.49 5.79
N ASP A 1212 -35.33 39.73 6.18
CA ASP A 1212 -34.79 40.75 5.27
C ASP A 1212 -33.25 40.75 5.24
N GLU A 1213 -32.65 41.64 4.46
CA GLU A 1213 -31.19 41.78 4.30
C GLU A 1213 -30.46 42.20 5.59
N ASP A 1214 -31.21 42.73 6.56
CA ASP A 1214 -30.74 43.07 7.90
C ASP A 1214 -30.92 41.93 8.92
N GLY A 1215 -31.51 40.80 8.49
CA GLY A 1215 -31.75 39.62 9.31
C GLY A 1215 -33.00 39.71 10.18
N HIS A 1216 -33.89 40.69 10.00
CA HIS A 1216 -35.13 40.79 10.76
C HIS A 1216 -36.19 39.82 10.24
N VAL A 1217 -36.84 39.10 11.17
CA VAL A 1217 -37.91 38.16 10.85
C VAL A 1217 -39.15 38.88 10.31
N GLN A 1218 -39.66 38.43 9.16
CA GLN A 1218 -40.90 38.92 8.57
C GLN A 1218 -42.10 38.33 9.31
N GLY A 1219 -42.78 39.15 10.12
CA GLY A 1219 -43.86 38.72 11.02
C GLY A 1219 -44.99 37.97 10.32
N ASP A 1220 -45.45 38.44 9.16
CA ASP A 1220 -46.56 37.83 8.42
C ASP A 1220 -46.20 36.42 7.90
N ALA A 1221 -44.98 36.25 7.40
CA ALA A 1221 -44.48 34.95 6.93
C ALA A 1221 -44.38 33.95 8.09
N MET A 1222 -43.87 34.40 9.25
CA MET A 1222 -43.74 33.55 10.43
C MET A 1222 -45.11 33.19 11.04
N LEU A 1223 -46.07 34.11 11.05
CA LEU A 1223 -47.45 33.82 11.46
C LEU A 1223 -48.11 32.80 10.53
N LYS A 1224 -47.87 32.87 9.22
CA LYS A 1224 -48.33 31.86 8.26
C LYS A 1224 -47.75 30.48 8.59
N ILE A 1225 -46.44 30.37 8.80
CA ILE A 1225 -45.81 29.10 9.22
C ILE A 1225 -46.41 28.59 10.53
N LYS A 1226 -46.51 29.45 11.55
CA LYS A 1226 -47.11 29.10 12.83
C LYS A 1226 -48.51 28.52 12.65
N SER A 1227 -49.35 29.15 11.82
CA SER A 1227 -50.69 28.64 11.52
C SER A 1227 -50.68 27.27 10.85
N LEU A 1228 -49.74 27.00 9.93
CA LEU A 1228 -49.63 25.71 9.23
C LEU A 1228 -49.19 24.58 10.18
N ILE A 1229 -48.37 24.90 11.17
CA ILE A 1229 -47.88 23.95 12.17
C ILE A 1229 -48.92 23.70 13.26
N GLU A 1230 -49.69 24.72 13.64
CA GLU A 1230 -50.64 24.65 14.77
C GLU A 1230 -52.07 24.28 14.36
N SER A 1231 -52.46 24.44 13.08
CA SER A 1231 -53.78 24.06 12.54
C SER A 1231 -53.99 22.56 12.52
#